data_AF-A9B3A9-F1
#
_entry.id   AF-A9B3A9-F1
#
_cell.length_a   1.000
_cell.length_b   1.000
_cell.length_c   1.000
_cell.angle_alpha   90.00
_cell.angle_beta   90.00
_cell.angle_gamma   90.00
#
_symmetry.space_group_name_H-M   'P 1'
#
loop_
_entity.id
_entity.type
_entity.pdbx_description
1 polymer ?
#
loop_
_entity_poly.entity_id
_entity_poly.type
_entity_poly.pdbx_seq_one_letter_code
_entity_poly.pdbx_strand_id
1 'polypeptide(L)'
;MNTQHLPNRSRRLPWLAGTLLTLLTSSLFFSPTQPVANADQAGLGSYTTTLPAGAKVPDDFNGNPVSPKRTANVTGAMPTNDWWSSLGWQRFPGNPYSENMTALPLIVKAKATGLGVTFPTIPAISTGSPNYIGEFHYNASEDLNLGLVGLNSPDAKVDGYSDWTVTAYWNGGGTLRATFGHGMPFVYLTKSGGDALISAAAPPSVWTGAGTNALGITVNGHHYGIFAPTGTTWSQSGNNFQSNLAGKDYYSVAVLPDNSVATFNFFKSRAYAFVTNTTASWSYDQASATLNTTFSATTVAKEGSNTNTVLGLYRHHAINSSTALTNYSYTTARGQIRLRDGNSFTTAMRFNGVLPTLPDAGDYNRTTLNNHLNDVAFEASHFGGADTYYTGKALLRLANLIPIAEQLGNTNARNALITAVRNRLQEWFTASANDTNGQFYYNSNWGTVIGYPASFGSDTELNDHHFHYGYYIYAAAILAQYDPNWALDSNWGSMVKLLINDAANISTATDPRFPRLRTFDIYEGHSWASGHAGFGAGNNHESSSEAMMFNSAVLLWGANTGNTQLRDLGIFMYTHETHAIEQYWFNVDNAVFPAGFTANNNHPAVGMVWGDGGSYATWFSANPEMIHGINFLPFHGGSLYLGRNPAYVNKNYSQMRNNIGGAERYWLDVIWQFQAFGDAATAATKFDTVAYTPEEGETKAHTYHWIRNLKQLGSIDTSITANTPTYAVFNKNGVRTYVAWNPTANPLTVTFSNGVVLNSIPARSMARSTGTTPPPTATPVNPTATPVLPTATPVNPTATPVNPTATPVLPTATPVAGCSAVSLDANSYYRVTARHSGKALDVADVSSADGANVHQWGYVGGLNQQWRFESVGSNYFKVTARHSGKALDVAGGTTATGNGVNIHQWPYGNTTNQQWCLRDVGSGYYAIIARHSGKALDVADASTADGGNVHQWDYVGATNQQWQLTKIDAGGNTLHVIDGAAQNVAGTLSLSAGAGANTDSIPSAGGANRDGTPTNALVYTISGLTRTYNSQATQFKLFVDSNTAVGNGVQARISYDWTGDGSYDRTETYNYFPTDPVAGFEQYSQTAGLKSSSGAWANLSNGRVRIEIWNAIGNGTASVRTSATSDQGQQSTITLPFN
;
A
#
# COMPACT_ATOMS: atom_id res chain seq x y z
N MET A 1 49.36 28.16 -18.29
CA MET A 1 49.41 29.49 -18.96
C MET A 1 48.91 29.32 -20.39
N ASN A 2 48.02 30.21 -20.83
CA ASN A 2 47.75 30.81 -22.17
C ASN A 2 48.62 30.35 -23.39
N THR A 3 48.20 30.37 -24.68
CA THR A 3 46.94 30.74 -25.41
C THR A 3 47.01 30.43 -26.94
N GLN A 4 45.88 30.05 -27.56
CA GLN A 4 45.26 30.47 -28.87
C GLN A 4 45.99 30.68 -30.26
N HIS A 5 45.26 30.26 -31.33
CA HIS A 5 44.81 30.99 -32.59
C HIS A 5 45.39 30.81 -34.04
N LEU A 6 44.56 30.21 -34.96
CA LEU A 6 44.00 30.71 -36.29
C LEU A 6 44.90 31.11 -37.52
N PRO A 7 44.40 31.37 -38.79
CA PRO A 7 43.32 30.76 -39.66
C PRO A 7 43.50 30.76 -41.25
N ASN A 8 42.52 30.20 -42.02
CA ASN A 8 42.05 30.54 -43.44
C ASN A 8 42.94 30.18 -44.71
N ARG A 9 42.53 30.09 -46.02
CA ARG A 9 41.24 29.96 -46.83
C ARG A 9 41.40 29.65 -48.37
N SER A 10 40.52 28.80 -48.97
CA SER A 10 39.93 28.87 -50.38
C SER A 10 40.80 28.57 -51.65
N ARG A 11 40.36 28.37 -52.94
CA ARG A 11 39.05 28.14 -53.67
C ARG A 11 39.18 27.70 -55.20
N ARG A 12 38.18 26.94 -55.74
CA ARG A 12 37.63 26.79 -57.16
C ARG A 12 38.24 25.81 -58.23
N LEU A 13 37.38 25.42 -59.22
CA LEU A 13 37.28 24.14 -60.02
C LEU A 13 36.64 24.40 -61.43
N PRO A 14 36.78 23.57 -62.53
CA PRO A 14 35.80 22.46 -62.85
C PRO A 14 36.12 21.31 -63.92
N TRP A 15 35.54 20.10 -63.72
CA TRP A 15 34.74 19.18 -64.61
C TRP A 15 35.17 18.46 -65.95
N LEU A 16 35.05 17.11 -65.97
CA LEU A 16 34.25 16.23 -66.90
C LEU A 16 34.24 14.73 -66.44
N ALA A 17 33.42 13.84 -67.03
CA ALA A 17 32.77 12.69 -66.32
C ALA A 17 33.00 11.24 -66.86
N GLY A 18 32.63 10.19 -66.08
CA GLY A 18 32.59 8.76 -66.53
C GLY A 18 32.36 7.64 -65.48
N THR A 19 31.12 7.49 -64.99
CA THR A 19 30.42 6.28 -64.43
C THR A 19 31.14 5.17 -63.61
N LEU A 20 30.76 4.98 -62.34
CA LEU A 20 30.64 3.66 -61.66
C LEU A 20 29.53 3.70 -60.59
N LEU A 21 28.86 2.57 -60.33
CA LEU A 21 27.70 2.46 -59.44
C LEU A 21 28.12 2.09 -57.99
N THR A 22 27.83 2.95 -57.01
CA THR A 22 27.99 2.66 -55.58
C THR A 22 26.74 3.11 -54.80
N LEU A 23 26.08 2.19 -54.09
CA LEU A 23 25.11 2.56 -53.06
C LEU A 23 25.87 3.02 -51.81
N LEU A 24 25.75 4.30 -51.45
CA LEU A 24 26.16 4.77 -50.12
C LEU A 24 25.09 4.41 -49.09
N THR A 25 25.50 3.76 -48.01
CA THR A 25 24.75 3.72 -46.75
C THR A 25 24.82 5.10 -46.10
N SER A 26 23.79 5.93 -46.32
CA SER A 26 23.62 7.18 -45.58
C SER A 26 23.18 6.88 -44.15
N SER A 27 24.12 6.91 -43.22
CA SER A 27 23.83 6.92 -41.78
C SER A 27 23.08 8.20 -41.43
N LEU A 28 21.75 8.09 -41.33
CA LEU A 28 20.90 9.15 -40.79
C LEU A 28 21.17 9.28 -39.29
N PHE A 29 21.85 10.36 -38.91
CA PHE A 29 21.89 10.81 -37.54
C PHE A 29 20.46 11.15 -37.11
N PHE A 30 19.89 10.37 -36.19
CA PHE A 30 18.74 10.82 -35.43
C PHE A 30 19.19 12.02 -34.59
N SER A 31 18.64 13.20 -34.87
CA SER A 31 18.60 14.25 -33.85
C SER A 31 17.77 13.70 -32.70
N PRO A 32 18.24 13.76 -31.44
CA PRO A 32 17.38 13.42 -30.31
C PRO A 32 16.15 14.32 -30.33
N THR A 33 15.00 13.76 -29.93
CA THR A 33 13.87 14.57 -29.45
C THR A 33 14.45 15.58 -28.47
N GLN A 34 14.20 16.88 -28.69
CA GLN A 34 14.74 17.94 -27.83
C GLN A 34 14.50 17.55 -26.37
N PRO A 35 15.55 17.38 -25.55
CA PRO A 35 15.34 17.06 -24.15
C PRO A 35 14.48 18.15 -23.55
N VAL A 36 13.46 17.75 -22.79
CA VAL A 36 12.73 18.68 -21.96
C VAL A 36 13.76 19.42 -21.11
N ALA A 37 13.72 20.75 -21.12
CA ALA A 37 14.60 21.53 -20.28
C ALA A 37 14.40 21.07 -18.83
N ASN A 38 15.47 20.58 -18.19
CA ASN A 38 15.48 20.01 -16.84
C ASN A 38 14.91 18.57 -16.70
N ALA A 39 15.16 17.68 -17.68
CA ALA A 39 15.04 16.24 -17.50
C ALA A 39 16.34 15.49 -17.83
N ASP A 40 16.77 14.58 -16.95
CA ASP A 40 17.94 13.74 -17.12
C ASP A 40 17.57 12.43 -17.84
N GLN A 41 18.48 11.92 -18.67
CA GLN A 41 18.29 10.68 -19.42
C GLN A 41 18.79 9.44 -18.66
N ALA A 42 18.06 8.35 -18.78
CA ALA A 42 18.37 7.04 -18.18
C ALA A 42 18.07 5.93 -19.19
N GLY A 43 18.98 5.74 -20.16
CA GLY A 43 18.77 4.86 -21.31
C GLY A 43 17.84 5.51 -22.33
N LEU A 44 16.71 4.86 -22.62
CA LEU A 44 15.59 5.42 -23.39
C LEU A 44 14.55 6.15 -22.52
N GLY A 45 14.63 6.00 -21.20
CA GLY A 45 13.76 6.69 -20.25
C GLY A 45 14.37 7.99 -19.70
N SER A 46 13.61 8.69 -18.86
CA SER A 46 14.03 9.95 -18.23
C SER A 46 13.35 10.19 -16.87
N TYR A 47 14.00 11.01 -16.04
CA TYR A 47 13.41 11.58 -14.82
C TYR A 47 13.56 13.11 -14.84
N THR A 48 12.60 13.84 -14.29
CA THR A 48 12.66 15.30 -14.22
C THR A 48 13.50 15.77 -13.02
N THR A 49 14.24 16.87 -13.20
CA THR A 49 14.94 17.59 -12.11
C THR A 49 14.24 18.90 -11.76
N THR A 50 13.14 19.24 -12.45
CA THR A 50 12.17 20.28 -12.04
C THR A 50 10.96 19.63 -11.39
N LEU A 51 10.57 20.15 -10.23
CA LEU A 51 9.38 19.70 -9.50
C LEU A 51 8.12 19.91 -10.37
N PRO A 52 7.29 18.87 -10.61
CA PRO A 52 6.06 19.02 -11.38
C PRO A 52 5.10 20.04 -10.76
N ALA A 53 4.26 20.66 -11.60
CA ALA A 53 3.32 21.69 -11.14
C ALA A 53 2.32 21.12 -10.12
N GLY A 54 2.27 21.71 -8.92
CA GLY A 54 1.39 21.26 -7.83
C GLY A 54 1.93 20.09 -7.00
N ALA A 55 3.05 19.49 -7.38
CA ALA A 55 3.72 18.47 -6.57
C ALA A 55 4.33 19.07 -5.29
N LYS A 56 4.38 18.28 -4.21
CA LYS A 56 5.03 18.64 -2.95
C LYS A 56 6.44 18.04 -2.86
N VAL A 57 7.16 18.36 -1.79
CA VAL A 57 8.48 17.82 -1.46
C VAL A 57 8.51 17.54 0.04
N PRO A 58 9.54 16.85 0.58
CA PRO A 58 9.65 16.55 2.01
C PRO A 58 9.37 17.75 2.91
N ASP A 59 8.40 17.62 3.83
CA ASP A 59 7.84 18.73 4.62
C ASP A 59 7.76 18.47 6.15
N ASP A 60 7.49 19.55 6.88
CA ASP A 60 7.13 19.51 8.30
C ASP A 60 5.62 19.24 8.48
N PHE A 61 5.20 19.01 9.73
CA PHE A 61 3.81 18.71 10.08
C PHE A 61 2.81 19.82 9.70
N ASN A 62 3.30 21.03 9.40
CA ASN A 62 2.49 22.17 8.95
C ASN A 62 2.51 22.32 7.41
N GLY A 63 3.19 21.43 6.68
CA GLY A 63 3.30 21.45 5.22
C GLY A 63 4.39 22.37 4.67
N ASN A 64 5.34 22.84 5.49
CA ASN A 64 6.47 23.65 5.00
C ASN A 64 7.63 22.75 4.54
N PRO A 65 8.21 22.95 3.35
CA PRO A 65 9.36 22.19 2.88
C PRO A 65 10.55 22.21 3.85
N VAL A 66 11.14 21.05 4.14
CA VAL A 66 12.30 20.90 5.03
C VAL A 66 13.55 20.41 4.30
N SER A 67 14.70 20.63 4.96
CA SER A 67 16.01 20.18 4.52
C SER A 67 16.69 19.33 5.60
N PRO A 68 17.64 18.44 5.24
CA PRO A 68 18.36 17.61 6.20
C PRO A 68 19.07 18.40 7.33
N LYS A 69 18.78 18.06 8.59
CA LYS A 69 19.50 18.53 9.79
C LYS A 69 20.86 17.82 9.91
N ARG A 70 21.88 18.39 9.28
CA ARG A 70 23.24 17.84 9.27
C ARG A 70 24.33 18.88 9.47
N THR A 71 25.51 18.45 9.92
CA THR A 71 26.72 19.29 9.95
C THR A 71 27.46 19.21 8.61
N ALA A 72 28.52 20.00 8.44
CA ALA A 72 29.37 19.97 7.25
C ALA A 72 30.16 18.66 7.07
N ASN A 73 30.22 17.79 8.09
CA ASN A 73 30.86 16.48 8.00
C ASN A 73 30.03 15.45 7.20
N VAL A 74 28.74 15.70 7.02
CA VAL A 74 27.82 14.84 6.28
C VAL A 74 27.51 15.46 4.92
N THR A 75 27.86 14.76 3.84
CA THR A 75 27.72 15.23 2.45
C THR A 75 27.03 14.19 1.58
N GLY A 76 26.51 14.61 0.42
CA GLY A 76 25.79 13.73 -0.51
C GLY A 76 24.31 13.56 -0.15
N ALA A 77 23.72 12.45 -0.59
CA ALA A 77 22.35 12.07 -0.25
C ALA A 77 22.19 11.81 1.26
N MET A 78 21.03 12.16 1.81
CA MET A 78 20.72 11.98 3.23
C MET A 78 20.01 10.63 3.46
N PRO A 79 20.44 9.80 4.43
CA PRO A 79 19.65 8.66 4.87
C PRO A 79 18.31 9.10 5.46
N THR A 80 17.28 8.36 5.12
CA THR A 80 15.88 8.45 5.55
C THR A 80 15.41 7.02 5.80
N ASN A 81 14.22 6.81 6.36
CA ASN A 81 13.68 5.46 6.57
C ASN A 81 14.57 4.60 7.49
N ASP A 82 15.04 5.22 8.58
CA ASP A 82 16.01 4.64 9.52
C ASP A 82 15.54 4.92 10.96
N TRP A 83 16.02 4.17 11.96
CA TRP A 83 15.59 4.29 13.38
C TRP A 83 15.96 5.63 14.03
N TRP A 84 16.85 6.39 13.40
CA TRP A 84 17.33 7.70 13.84
C TRP A 84 16.91 8.88 12.94
N SER A 85 16.10 8.67 11.90
CA SER A 85 15.80 9.71 10.89
C SER A 85 15.22 11.01 11.47
N SER A 86 14.57 10.99 12.64
CA SER A 86 14.04 12.20 13.31
C SER A 86 15.12 13.16 13.81
N LEU A 87 16.36 12.71 13.97
CA LEU A 87 17.53 13.59 14.16
C LEU A 87 17.93 14.31 12.86
N GLY A 88 17.72 13.66 11.70
CA GLY A 88 17.95 14.23 10.37
C GLY A 88 16.78 15.07 9.84
N TRP A 89 15.57 14.89 10.36
CA TRP A 89 14.34 15.51 9.85
C TRP A 89 13.64 16.37 10.90
N GLN A 90 13.29 17.61 10.58
CA GLN A 90 12.52 18.47 11.51
C GLN A 90 11.02 18.29 11.27
N ARG A 91 10.45 17.15 11.69
CA ARG A 91 9.04 16.85 11.42
C ARG A 91 8.10 17.82 12.15
N PHE A 92 8.41 18.16 13.40
CA PHE A 92 7.63 19.13 14.17
C PHE A 92 8.40 20.44 14.30
N PRO A 93 7.85 21.60 13.88
CA PRO A 93 8.55 22.89 13.97
C PRO A 93 9.01 23.25 15.39
N GLY A 94 8.21 22.87 16.40
CA GLY A 94 8.54 23.06 17.82
C GLY A 94 9.57 22.08 18.40
N ASN A 95 10.01 21.06 17.64
CA ASN A 95 11.06 20.12 18.06
C ASN A 95 12.23 20.11 17.06
N PRO A 96 13.23 21.02 17.21
CA PRO A 96 14.41 21.07 16.36
C PRO A 96 15.46 19.98 16.70
N TYR A 97 15.16 19.02 17.58
CA TYR A 97 16.11 18.01 18.07
C TYR A 97 15.87 16.63 17.43
N SER A 98 15.20 15.70 18.12
CA SER A 98 14.73 14.42 17.58
C SER A 98 13.46 13.97 18.29
N GLU A 99 12.78 12.97 17.75
CA GLU A 99 11.90 12.11 18.55
C GLU A 99 12.71 10.99 19.20
N ASN A 100 12.05 9.97 19.76
CA ASN A 100 12.72 8.81 20.34
C ASN A 100 13.42 8.01 19.23
N MET A 101 14.72 7.77 19.40
CA MET A 101 15.54 6.95 18.50
C MET A 101 15.81 5.61 19.18
N THR A 102 15.28 4.53 18.61
CA THR A 102 15.17 3.21 19.23
C THR A 102 16.38 2.34 18.90
N ALA A 103 17.54 2.70 19.43
CA ALA A 103 18.79 1.97 19.18
C ALA A 103 18.78 0.52 19.74
N LEU A 104 18.11 0.26 20.86
CA LEU A 104 18.07 -1.02 21.59
C LEU A 104 19.47 -1.63 21.95
N PRO A 105 19.78 -1.84 23.24
CA PRO A 105 18.89 -1.80 24.40
C PRO A 105 18.45 -0.39 24.81
N LEU A 106 19.12 0.66 24.32
CA LEU A 106 18.82 2.05 24.67
C LEU A 106 17.74 2.64 23.75
N ILE A 107 16.81 3.40 24.32
CA ILE A 107 16.08 4.44 23.56
C ILE A 107 16.69 5.78 23.95
N VAL A 108 16.99 6.63 22.97
CA VAL A 108 17.63 7.93 23.21
C VAL A 108 16.88 9.07 22.52
N LYS A 109 16.93 10.28 23.08
CA LYS A 109 16.25 11.46 22.52
C LYS A 109 17.14 12.69 22.62
N ALA A 110 17.35 13.40 21.51
CA ALA A 110 18.08 14.66 21.51
C ALA A 110 17.22 15.78 22.09
N LYS A 111 17.83 16.68 22.87
CA LYS A 111 17.21 17.85 23.51
C LYS A 111 18.18 19.04 23.50
N ALA A 112 17.71 20.24 23.87
CA ALA A 112 18.55 21.45 23.98
C ALA A 112 19.81 21.25 24.85
N THR A 113 19.69 20.44 25.91
CA THR A 113 20.70 20.21 26.95
C THR A 113 21.55 18.95 26.73
N GLY A 114 21.46 18.29 25.56
CA GLY A 114 22.21 17.07 25.24
C GLY A 114 21.32 15.87 24.89
N LEU A 115 21.79 14.66 25.20
CA LEU A 115 21.12 13.39 24.86
C LEU A 115 20.43 12.79 26.10
N GLY A 116 19.10 12.65 26.05
CA GLY A 116 18.35 11.80 26.97
C GLY A 116 18.56 10.33 26.65
N VAL A 117 18.73 9.50 27.67
CA VAL A 117 18.99 8.05 27.59
C VAL A 117 18.02 7.31 28.51
N THR A 118 17.42 6.25 27.96
CA THR A 118 16.42 5.37 28.58
C THR A 118 16.85 3.92 28.38
N PHE A 119 16.67 3.06 29.40
CA PHE A 119 16.69 1.61 29.21
C PHE A 119 15.33 0.97 29.57
N PRO A 120 14.37 0.88 28.64
CA PRO A 120 13.03 0.38 28.98
C PRO A 120 13.03 -1.15 29.04
N THR A 121 12.70 -1.71 30.21
CA THR A 121 12.73 -3.17 30.45
C THR A 121 11.34 -3.79 30.67
N ILE A 122 10.32 -2.96 30.89
CA ILE A 122 8.95 -3.37 31.19
C ILE A 122 8.05 -2.98 30.01
N PRO A 123 7.35 -3.93 29.35
CA PRO A 123 6.39 -3.60 28.32
C PRO A 123 5.10 -3.04 28.95
N ALA A 124 4.66 -1.88 28.45
CA ALA A 124 3.28 -1.45 28.57
C ALA A 124 2.44 -2.22 27.55
N ILE A 125 1.25 -2.70 27.96
CA ILE A 125 0.33 -3.43 27.09
C ILE A 125 -1.00 -2.67 27.12
N SER A 126 -1.47 -2.21 25.96
CA SER A 126 -2.71 -1.44 25.87
C SER A 126 -3.93 -2.36 25.75
N THR A 127 -4.89 -2.22 26.66
CA THR A 127 -6.19 -2.90 26.57
C THR A 127 -7.25 -1.90 26.13
N GLY A 128 -7.54 -1.84 24.82
CA GLY A 128 -8.55 -0.93 24.25
C GLY A 128 -9.98 -1.25 24.70
N SER A 129 -10.19 -2.42 25.29
CA SER A 129 -11.43 -2.89 25.91
C SER A 129 -11.07 -4.03 26.90
N PRO A 130 -11.90 -4.36 27.90
CA PRO A 130 -11.62 -5.48 28.82
C PRO A 130 -11.32 -6.84 28.15
N ASN A 131 -11.68 -7.01 26.87
CA ASN A 131 -11.43 -8.20 26.07
C ASN A 131 -10.60 -7.95 24.78
N TYR A 132 -9.97 -6.76 24.62
CA TYR A 132 -9.17 -6.45 23.43
C TYR A 132 -7.80 -5.89 23.85
N ILE A 133 -6.73 -6.59 23.49
CA ILE A 133 -5.36 -6.11 23.61
C ILE A 133 -5.00 -5.49 22.26
N GLY A 134 -4.57 -4.24 22.25
CA GLY A 134 -4.18 -3.55 21.03
C GLY A 134 -2.71 -3.74 20.73
N GLU A 135 -1.85 -3.35 21.65
CA GLU A 135 -0.43 -3.11 21.35
C GLU A 135 0.46 -3.44 22.56
N PHE A 136 1.76 -3.61 22.32
CA PHE A 136 2.77 -3.62 23.38
C PHE A 136 3.93 -2.69 23.02
N HIS A 137 4.36 -1.87 23.97
CA HIS A 137 5.44 -0.89 23.79
C HIS A 137 6.35 -0.82 25.01
N TYR A 138 7.66 -0.73 24.77
CA TYR A 138 8.70 -0.51 25.77
C TYR A 138 8.91 1.01 25.95
N ASN A 139 7.86 1.67 26.46
CA ASN A 139 7.74 3.13 26.53
C ASN A 139 8.99 3.81 27.11
N ALA A 140 9.45 4.86 26.44
CA ALA A 140 10.60 5.63 26.90
C ALA A 140 10.29 6.51 28.14
N SER A 141 11.04 6.28 29.22
CA SER A 141 11.11 7.14 30.40
C SER A 141 12.58 7.43 30.72
N GLU A 142 13.00 8.69 30.55
CA GLU A 142 14.41 9.08 30.65
C GLU A 142 15.02 8.73 32.01
N ASP A 143 16.19 8.10 31.99
CA ASP A 143 17.01 7.81 33.18
C ASP A 143 18.12 8.86 33.36
N LEU A 144 18.79 9.23 32.26
CA LEU A 144 19.96 10.13 32.25
C LEU A 144 19.86 11.15 31.11
N ASN A 145 20.23 12.41 31.37
CA ASN A 145 20.58 13.39 30.35
C ASN A 145 22.10 13.59 30.31
N LEU A 146 22.72 13.26 29.17
CA LEU A 146 24.15 13.41 28.92
C LEU A 146 24.40 14.75 28.21
N GLY A 147 24.97 15.72 28.92
CA GLY A 147 25.09 17.11 28.47
C GLY A 147 26.40 17.78 28.92
N LEU A 148 26.42 19.12 28.85
CA LEU A 148 27.49 19.96 29.39
C LEU A 148 26.90 21.06 30.28
N VAL A 149 27.70 21.55 31.23
CA VAL A 149 27.35 22.73 32.02
C VAL A 149 27.17 23.93 31.09
N GLY A 150 25.97 24.51 31.09
CA GLY A 150 25.60 25.63 30.21
C GLY A 150 25.24 25.24 28.77
N LEU A 151 25.11 23.95 28.44
CA LEU A 151 24.65 23.52 27.12
C LEU A 151 23.17 23.90 26.91
N ASN A 152 22.93 24.78 25.94
CA ASN A 152 21.61 25.12 25.46
C ASN A 152 21.68 25.34 23.94
N SER A 153 21.73 24.22 23.20
CA SER A 153 21.79 24.21 21.74
C SER A 153 20.42 24.56 21.16
N PRO A 154 20.33 25.37 20.09
CA PRO A 154 19.05 25.68 19.44
C PRO A 154 18.48 24.51 18.61
N ASP A 155 19.34 23.57 18.21
CA ASP A 155 18.99 22.38 17.44
C ASP A 155 19.92 21.19 17.81
N ALA A 156 19.61 20.01 17.26
CA ALA A 156 20.54 18.88 17.19
C ALA A 156 20.64 18.39 15.74
N LYS A 157 21.83 17.91 15.35
CA LYS A 157 22.15 17.55 13.95
C LYS A 157 22.88 16.23 13.86
N VAL A 158 22.80 15.60 12.69
CA VAL A 158 23.62 14.44 12.31
C VAL A 158 25.02 14.95 11.92
N ASP A 159 26.06 14.46 12.60
CA ASP A 159 27.47 14.81 12.35
C ASP A 159 28.27 13.67 11.71
N GLY A 160 27.72 12.45 11.73
CA GLY A 160 28.23 11.27 11.07
C GLY A 160 27.29 10.09 11.26
N TYR A 161 27.38 9.10 10.38
CA TYR A 161 26.65 7.84 10.49
C TYR A 161 27.43 6.71 9.81
N SER A 162 27.02 5.48 10.07
CA SER A 162 27.43 4.26 9.38
C SER A 162 26.30 3.23 9.45
N ASP A 163 26.52 2.00 9.02
CA ASP A 163 25.48 0.99 8.76
C ASP A 163 24.46 0.73 9.88
N TRP A 164 24.78 1.05 11.14
CA TRP A 164 23.83 0.99 12.25
C TRP A 164 24.18 1.94 13.40
N THR A 165 24.96 2.99 13.13
CA THR A 165 25.32 4.00 14.15
C THR A 165 25.13 5.41 13.64
N VAL A 166 24.75 6.31 14.53
CA VAL A 166 24.65 7.75 14.25
C VAL A 166 25.42 8.54 15.30
N THR A 167 25.99 9.67 14.89
CA THR A 167 26.59 10.67 15.78
C THR A 167 25.74 11.93 15.78
N ALA A 168 25.08 12.19 16.92
CA ALA A 168 24.35 13.42 17.16
C ALA A 168 25.27 14.55 17.62
N TYR A 169 24.98 15.80 17.24
CA TYR A 169 25.78 16.99 17.54
C TYR A 169 24.94 18.17 18.03
N TRP A 170 25.49 18.91 19.00
CA TRP A 170 24.92 20.10 19.62
C TRP A 170 25.95 21.25 19.64
N ASN A 171 25.48 22.50 19.58
CA ASN A 171 26.30 23.70 19.69
C ASN A 171 25.55 24.85 20.38
N GLY A 172 25.91 25.15 21.62
CA GLY A 172 25.38 26.31 22.36
C GLY A 172 25.93 26.38 23.79
N GLY A 173 26.90 27.26 24.05
CA GLY A 173 27.69 27.27 25.30
C GLY A 173 28.87 26.29 25.32
N GLY A 174 28.95 25.42 24.32
CA GLY A 174 29.94 24.39 24.09
C GLY A 174 29.47 23.49 22.94
N THR A 175 30.28 22.53 22.53
CA THR A 175 29.87 21.50 21.55
C THR A 175 29.92 20.12 22.18
N LEU A 176 28.91 19.30 21.88
CA LEU A 176 28.80 17.91 22.30
C LEU A 176 28.60 17.05 21.06
N ARG A 177 29.20 15.87 21.05
CA ARG A 177 28.90 14.76 20.14
C ARG A 177 28.55 13.53 20.95
N ALA A 178 27.57 12.75 20.51
CA ALA A 178 27.21 11.46 21.08
C ALA A 178 27.01 10.43 19.97
N THR A 179 27.79 9.35 20.00
CA THR A 179 27.70 8.23 19.05
C THR A 179 27.08 7.01 19.73
N PHE A 180 26.05 6.44 19.10
CA PHE A 180 25.26 5.30 19.57
C PHE A 180 24.67 4.55 18.37
N GLY A 181 24.16 3.34 18.58
CA GLY A 181 23.65 2.52 17.49
C GLY A 181 23.10 1.16 17.90
N HIS A 182 22.62 0.40 16.92
CA HIS A 182 21.95 -0.87 17.19
C HIS A 182 22.81 -1.91 17.89
N GLY A 183 22.22 -2.57 18.90
CA GLY A 183 22.89 -3.57 19.72
C GLY A 183 24.03 -3.02 20.59
N MET A 184 24.24 -1.69 20.65
CA MET A 184 25.33 -1.11 21.41
C MET A 184 24.87 -0.71 22.81
N PRO A 185 25.45 -1.28 23.89
CA PRO A 185 25.13 -0.86 25.25
C PRO A 185 25.81 0.45 25.65
N PHE A 186 26.75 0.95 24.84
CA PHE A 186 27.51 2.19 25.08
C PHE A 186 26.98 3.37 24.27
N VAL A 187 26.94 4.54 24.90
CA VAL A 187 26.99 5.85 24.24
C VAL A 187 28.40 6.42 24.42
N TYR A 188 29.03 6.81 23.31
CA TYR A 188 30.36 7.42 23.30
C TYR A 188 30.26 8.92 23.09
N LEU A 189 30.86 9.73 23.98
CA LEU A 189 30.70 11.19 23.95
C LEU A 189 32.03 11.91 23.85
N THR A 190 32.05 12.99 23.06
CA THR A 190 33.17 13.94 23.00
C THR A 190 32.65 15.38 23.11
N LYS A 191 33.40 16.25 23.81
CA LYS A 191 33.03 17.65 24.07
C LYS A 191 34.11 18.65 23.69
N SER A 192 33.73 19.88 23.40
CA SER A 192 34.64 21.04 23.42
C SER A 192 33.95 22.26 24.02
N GLY A 193 34.60 22.90 24.99
CA GLY A 193 33.96 23.85 25.91
C GLY A 193 33.09 23.13 26.96
N GLY A 194 32.84 23.81 28.09
CA GLY A 194 32.03 23.30 29.19
C GLY A 194 32.63 22.12 29.96
N ASP A 195 32.15 21.94 31.19
CA ASP A 195 32.31 20.68 31.94
C ASP A 195 31.27 19.66 31.47
N ALA A 196 31.60 18.38 31.51
CA ALA A 196 30.63 17.31 31.31
C ALA A 196 29.60 17.32 32.45
N LEU A 197 28.33 17.15 32.10
CA LEU A 197 27.20 17.14 33.04
C LEU A 197 26.32 15.93 32.73
N ILE A 198 26.16 15.04 33.71
CA ILE A 198 25.22 13.91 33.65
C ILE A 198 24.15 14.17 34.70
N SER A 199 22.92 14.38 34.25
CA SER A 199 21.76 14.62 35.13
C SER A 199 20.89 13.37 35.19
N ALA A 200 20.69 12.79 36.37
CA ALA A 200 19.77 11.67 36.56
C ALA A 200 18.32 12.15 36.79
N ALA A 201 17.35 11.49 36.16
CA ALA A 201 15.93 11.83 36.30
C ALA A 201 15.39 11.56 37.72
N ALA A 202 15.97 10.58 38.42
CA ALA A 202 15.69 10.26 39.81
C ALA A 202 17.00 10.22 40.64
N PRO A 203 16.93 10.30 41.99
CA PRO A 203 18.12 10.26 42.85
C PRO A 203 19.01 9.04 42.58
N PRO A 204 20.26 9.24 42.10
CA PRO A 204 21.13 8.14 41.70
C PRO A 204 21.82 7.50 42.91
N SER A 205 21.84 6.17 42.95
CA SER A 205 22.63 5.41 43.92
C SER A 205 23.98 5.02 43.32
N VAL A 206 25.09 5.50 43.87
CA VAL A 206 26.45 5.12 43.47
C VAL A 206 26.88 3.89 44.28
N TRP A 207 26.97 2.73 43.64
CA TRP A 207 27.29 1.46 44.29
C TRP A 207 28.73 0.98 44.07
N THR A 208 29.47 1.58 43.12
CA THR A 208 30.92 1.39 43.03
C THR A 208 31.63 2.60 42.40
N GLY A 209 32.93 2.73 42.68
CA GLY A 209 33.81 3.70 42.03
C GLY A 209 33.66 5.15 42.49
N ALA A 210 32.90 5.43 43.56
CA ALA A 210 32.74 6.77 44.13
C ALA A 210 34.10 7.49 44.33
N GLY A 211 34.18 8.75 43.90
CA GLY A 211 35.42 9.55 43.93
C GLY A 211 36.47 9.19 42.87
N THR A 212 36.21 8.21 41.99
CA THR A 212 37.12 7.82 40.89
C THR A 212 36.61 8.29 39.52
N ASN A 213 37.38 8.01 38.47
CA ASN A 213 37.00 8.32 37.08
C ASN A 213 35.90 7.42 36.50
N ALA A 214 35.55 6.31 37.17
CA ALA A 214 34.54 5.38 36.69
C ALA A 214 33.53 5.07 37.79
N LEU A 215 32.24 5.35 37.56
CA LEU A 215 31.16 5.18 38.52
C LEU A 215 30.20 4.07 38.06
N GLY A 216 29.82 3.16 38.96
CA GLY A 216 28.64 2.31 38.78
C GLY A 216 27.47 2.92 39.54
N ILE A 217 26.39 3.24 38.84
CA ILE A 217 25.21 3.90 39.40
C ILE A 217 23.93 3.12 39.11
N THR A 218 22.87 3.39 39.88
CA THR A 218 21.51 2.91 39.63
C THR A 218 20.55 4.10 39.65
N VAL A 219 19.68 4.19 38.64
CA VAL A 219 18.62 5.20 38.48
C VAL A 219 17.36 4.48 38.02
N ASN A 220 16.20 4.76 38.62
CA ASN A 220 14.92 4.09 38.35
C ASN A 220 14.94 2.55 38.39
N GLY A 221 15.94 1.95 39.05
CA GLY A 221 16.17 0.49 39.05
C GLY A 221 17.07 -0.02 37.92
N HIS A 222 17.36 0.80 36.91
CA HIS A 222 18.30 0.50 35.83
C HIS A 222 19.74 0.81 36.24
N HIS A 223 20.70 0.02 35.76
CA HIS A 223 22.11 0.11 36.15
C HIS A 223 22.95 0.72 35.03
N TYR A 224 23.84 1.65 35.37
CA TYR A 224 24.70 2.33 34.41
C TYR A 224 26.15 2.41 34.89
N GLY A 225 27.08 2.30 33.94
CA GLY A 225 28.49 2.59 34.14
C GLY A 225 28.84 3.91 33.45
N ILE A 226 29.37 4.87 34.21
CA ILE A 226 29.94 6.12 33.68
C ILE A 226 31.45 5.96 33.66
N PHE A 227 32.10 6.18 32.52
CA PHE A 227 33.52 5.95 32.33
C PHE A 227 34.20 7.20 31.76
N ALA A 228 35.01 7.83 32.59
CA ALA A 228 35.77 9.03 32.26
C ALA A 228 37.29 8.75 32.23
N PRO A 229 38.11 9.64 31.66
CA PRO A 229 39.55 9.46 31.56
C PRO A 229 40.25 9.28 32.92
N THR A 230 41.37 8.57 32.98
CA THR A 230 42.16 8.48 34.23
C THR A 230 42.58 9.87 34.70
N GLY A 231 42.48 10.10 36.02
CA GLY A 231 42.66 11.40 36.66
C GLY A 231 41.35 12.18 36.86
N THR A 232 40.25 11.77 36.23
CA THR A 232 38.94 12.41 36.41
C THR A 232 38.37 12.15 37.80
N THR A 233 37.82 13.19 38.42
CA THR A 233 36.90 13.10 39.57
C THR A 233 35.53 13.64 39.19
N TRP A 234 34.47 13.08 39.77
CA TRP A 234 33.10 13.55 39.59
C TRP A 234 32.61 14.26 40.84
N SER A 235 32.12 15.49 40.70
CA SER A 235 31.40 16.19 41.75
C SER A 235 29.92 15.87 41.64
N GLN A 236 29.31 15.33 42.70
CA GLN A 236 27.87 15.06 42.74
C GLN A 236 27.14 16.17 43.51
N SER A 237 26.10 16.76 42.89
CA SER A 237 25.20 17.72 43.52
C SER A 237 23.75 17.34 43.21
N GLY A 238 23.06 16.78 44.21
CA GLY A 238 21.76 16.13 44.02
C GLY A 238 21.85 15.01 42.98
N ASN A 239 21.07 15.13 41.91
CA ASN A 239 21.04 14.16 40.81
C ASN A 239 22.11 14.42 39.73
N ASN A 240 22.91 15.48 39.85
CA ASN A 240 23.88 15.88 38.83
C ASN A 240 25.29 15.40 39.16
N PHE A 241 25.96 14.78 38.19
CA PHE A 241 27.41 14.53 38.20
C PHE A 241 28.09 15.49 37.23
N GLN A 242 29.00 16.33 37.74
CA GLN A 242 29.79 17.28 36.95
C GLN A 242 31.27 16.90 36.96
N SER A 243 31.95 17.06 35.81
CA SER A 243 33.40 16.97 35.74
C SER A 243 34.02 17.70 34.56
N ASN A 244 35.22 18.27 34.76
CA ASN A 244 36.07 18.78 33.69
C ASN A 244 36.80 17.68 32.89
N LEU A 245 36.58 16.40 33.22
CA LEU A 245 37.23 15.22 32.62
C LEU A 245 38.77 15.25 32.70
N ALA A 246 39.32 15.84 33.76
CA ALA A 246 40.76 16.08 33.92
C ALA A 246 41.40 16.83 32.73
N GLY A 247 40.64 17.73 32.08
CA GLY A 247 41.09 18.52 30.93
C GLY A 247 41.03 17.80 29.58
N LYS A 248 40.56 16.56 29.54
CA LYS A 248 40.32 15.80 28.30
C LYS A 248 38.90 16.03 27.76
N ASP A 249 38.64 15.50 26.57
CA ASP A 249 37.45 15.76 25.76
C ASP A 249 36.46 14.59 25.67
N TYR A 250 36.77 13.39 26.18
CA TYR A 250 35.96 12.17 25.98
C TYR A 250 35.43 11.54 27.27
N TYR A 251 34.24 10.94 27.20
CA TYR A 251 33.70 10.01 28.21
C TYR A 251 32.68 9.07 27.56
N SER A 252 32.36 7.94 28.22
CA SER A 252 31.31 7.03 27.76
C SER A 252 30.38 6.63 28.89
N VAL A 253 29.16 6.25 28.52
CA VAL A 253 28.15 5.73 29.44
C VAL A 253 27.65 4.40 28.88
N ALA A 254 27.51 3.38 29.72
CA ALA A 254 26.95 2.09 29.34
C ALA A 254 25.75 1.72 30.21
N VAL A 255 24.73 1.11 29.63
CA VAL A 255 23.74 0.34 30.40
C VAL A 255 24.34 -1.00 30.81
N LEU A 256 24.16 -1.39 32.07
CA LEU A 256 24.70 -2.62 32.64
C LEU A 256 23.58 -3.63 32.89
N PRO A 257 23.76 -4.93 32.56
CA PRO A 257 22.76 -5.98 32.83
C PRO A 257 22.43 -6.18 34.31
N ASP A 258 23.37 -5.84 35.20
CA ASP A 258 23.28 -6.01 36.65
C ASP A 258 24.20 -4.98 37.36
N ASN A 259 24.06 -4.86 38.69
CA ASN A 259 24.86 -3.97 39.54
C ASN A 259 26.07 -4.66 40.21
N SER A 260 26.58 -5.76 39.65
CA SER A 260 27.76 -6.43 40.20
C SER A 260 29.05 -5.75 39.79
N VAL A 261 30.05 -5.82 40.67
CA VAL A 261 31.41 -5.31 40.40
C VAL A 261 32.09 -6.10 39.27
N ALA A 262 31.71 -7.35 39.04
CA ALA A 262 32.21 -8.16 37.92
C ALA A 262 31.73 -7.58 36.57
N THR A 263 30.43 -7.32 36.45
CA THR A 263 29.82 -6.70 35.27
C THR A 263 30.36 -5.29 35.07
N PHE A 264 30.45 -4.47 36.12
CA PHE A 264 31.09 -3.15 36.05
C PHE A 264 32.51 -3.21 35.45
N ASN A 265 33.37 -4.12 35.93
CA ASN A 265 34.74 -4.25 35.45
C ASN A 265 34.82 -4.79 34.00
N PHE A 266 33.90 -5.68 33.60
CA PHE A 266 33.77 -6.13 32.22
C PHE A 266 33.48 -4.94 31.28
N PHE A 267 32.52 -4.09 31.60
CA PHE A 267 32.22 -2.90 30.79
C PHE A 267 33.34 -1.85 30.88
N LYS A 268 33.87 -1.57 32.08
CA LYS A 268 34.96 -0.60 32.30
C LYS A 268 36.19 -0.85 31.42
N SER A 269 36.57 -2.12 31.26
CA SER A 269 37.74 -2.49 30.44
C SER A 269 37.54 -2.27 28.93
N ARG A 270 36.30 -2.07 28.46
CA ARG A 270 35.92 -1.85 27.05
C ARG A 270 35.43 -0.42 26.77
N ALA A 271 35.13 0.34 27.83
CA ALA A 271 34.51 1.66 27.76
C ALA A 271 35.27 2.74 26.97
N TYR A 272 36.59 2.56 26.79
CA TYR A 272 37.44 3.49 26.05
C TYR A 272 37.62 3.12 24.57
N ALA A 273 37.12 1.97 24.12
CA ALA A 273 37.12 1.56 22.72
C ALA A 273 35.93 2.19 21.98
N PHE A 274 36.05 3.47 21.63
CA PHE A 274 34.97 4.24 20.99
C PHE A 274 34.73 3.70 19.58
N VAL A 275 33.51 3.28 19.27
CA VAL A 275 33.13 2.90 17.90
C VAL A 275 33.09 4.16 17.03
N THR A 276 33.78 4.12 15.89
CA THR A 276 33.90 5.23 14.93
C THR A 276 33.34 4.92 13.55
N ASN A 277 33.08 3.65 13.24
CA ASN A 277 32.43 3.20 12.03
C ASN A 277 31.85 1.80 12.24
N THR A 278 30.77 1.47 11.53
CA THR A 278 30.21 0.11 11.49
C THR A 278 29.93 -0.31 10.06
N THR A 279 30.19 -1.58 9.76
CA THR A 279 30.05 -2.15 8.42
C THR A 279 29.47 -3.56 8.46
N ALA A 280 28.45 -3.78 7.65
CA ALA A 280 27.88 -5.07 7.32
C ALA A 280 28.28 -5.42 5.89
N SER A 281 28.98 -6.54 5.78
CA SER A 281 29.41 -7.13 4.52
C SER A 281 28.75 -8.50 4.37
N TRP A 282 28.34 -8.86 3.16
CA TRP A 282 27.69 -10.14 2.90
C TRP A 282 28.27 -10.87 1.70
N SER A 283 28.10 -12.18 1.69
CA SER A 283 28.41 -13.05 0.56
C SER A 283 27.37 -14.16 0.48
N TYR A 284 26.83 -14.38 -0.72
CA TYR A 284 25.92 -15.49 -0.99
C TYR A 284 26.71 -16.63 -1.63
N ASP A 285 26.88 -17.73 -0.90
CA ASP A 285 27.38 -18.97 -1.49
C ASP A 285 26.21 -19.66 -2.23
N GLN A 286 26.18 -19.47 -3.54
CA GLN A 286 25.20 -20.08 -4.42
C GLN A 286 25.25 -21.63 -4.38
N ALA A 287 26.38 -22.26 -4.08
CA ALA A 287 26.48 -23.72 -4.12
C ALA A 287 25.75 -24.39 -2.95
N SER A 288 25.81 -23.80 -1.74
CA SER A 288 25.06 -24.26 -0.57
C SER A 288 23.70 -23.55 -0.38
N ALA A 289 23.48 -22.45 -1.09
CA ALA A 289 22.46 -21.42 -0.85
C ALA A 289 22.56 -20.77 0.54
N THR A 290 23.78 -20.52 1.02
CA THR A 290 24.02 -19.88 2.33
C THR A 290 24.40 -18.41 2.15
N LEU A 291 23.63 -17.52 2.78
CA LEU A 291 24.00 -16.12 2.96
C LEU A 291 24.83 -15.98 4.24
N ASN A 292 26.07 -15.53 4.09
CA ASN A 292 26.93 -15.18 5.22
C ASN A 292 27.01 -13.65 5.32
N THR A 293 26.65 -13.08 6.48
CA THR A 293 26.75 -11.63 6.74
C THR A 293 27.66 -11.40 7.94
N THR A 294 28.69 -10.58 7.78
CA THR A 294 29.62 -10.19 8.85
C THR A 294 29.43 -8.71 9.19
N PHE A 295 29.03 -8.48 10.44
CA PHE A 295 28.88 -7.18 11.08
C PHE A 295 30.16 -6.86 11.83
N SER A 296 30.81 -5.74 11.51
CA SER A 296 32.05 -5.27 12.16
C SER A 296 31.92 -3.83 12.65
N ALA A 297 32.43 -3.55 13.84
CA ALA A 297 32.61 -2.22 14.40
C ALA A 297 34.10 -1.85 14.42
N THR A 298 34.47 -0.74 13.79
CA THR A 298 35.80 -0.14 13.92
C THR A 298 35.82 0.71 15.17
N THR A 299 36.86 0.55 16.00
CA THR A 299 37.02 1.26 17.26
C THR A 299 38.34 2.02 17.34
N VAL A 300 38.36 3.08 18.15
CA VAL A 300 39.56 3.82 18.54
C VAL A 300 39.67 3.82 20.06
N ALA A 301 40.78 3.31 20.59
CA ALA A 301 41.08 3.39 22.01
C ALA A 301 41.38 4.85 22.41
N LYS A 302 40.48 5.46 23.18
CA LYS A 302 40.69 6.78 23.79
C LYS A 302 41.66 6.73 24.98
N GLU A 303 41.77 5.57 25.63
CA GLU A 303 42.72 5.31 26.71
C GLU A 303 43.09 3.83 26.79
N GLY A 304 44.31 3.53 27.22
CA GLY A 304 44.85 2.18 27.24
C GLY A 304 45.09 1.61 25.84
N SER A 305 45.18 0.29 25.74
CA SER A 305 45.43 -0.44 24.48
C SER A 305 44.26 -1.33 24.04
N ASN A 306 43.18 -1.41 24.81
CA ASN A 306 42.03 -2.26 24.45
C ASN A 306 41.17 -1.58 23.39
N THR A 307 40.97 -2.26 22.27
CA THR A 307 40.11 -1.85 21.16
C THR A 307 38.83 -2.70 21.07
N ASN A 308 38.60 -3.66 21.97
CA ASN A 308 37.36 -4.46 21.97
C ASN A 308 36.19 -3.66 22.56
N THR A 309 35.07 -3.61 21.83
CA THR A 309 33.76 -3.15 22.33
C THR A 309 32.87 -4.34 22.74
N VAL A 310 31.61 -4.07 23.08
CA VAL A 310 30.55 -5.07 23.32
C VAL A 310 29.46 -4.87 22.27
N LEU A 311 29.09 -5.93 21.56
CA LEU A 311 28.00 -5.91 20.56
C LEU A 311 26.86 -6.85 20.99
N GLY A 312 25.63 -6.40 20.81
CA GLY A 312 24.41 -7.14 21.13
C GLY A 312 23.77 -7.77 19.91
N LEU A 313 23.74 -9.10 19.86
CA LEU A 313 23.03 -9.84 18.84
C LEU A 313 21.54 -9.88 19.19
N TYR A 314 20.72 -9.28 18.34
CA TYR A 314 19.27 -9.46 18.29
C TYR A 314 18.90 -10.92 18.11
N ARG A 315 17.64 -11.28 18.39
CA ARG A 315 17.18 -12.68 18.27
C ARG A 315 17.48 -13.30 16.91
N HIS A 316 17.15 -12.62 15.81
CA HIS A 316 17.36 -13.15 14.46
C HIS A 316 18.86 -13.31 14.11
N HIS A 317 19.75 -12.50 14.69
CA HIS A 317 21.20 -12.70 14.65
C HIS A 317 21.63 -13.92 15.47
N ALA A 318 21.19 -13.99 16.74
CA ALA A 318 21.68 -14.95 17.73
C ALA A 318 21.30 -16.41 17.41
N ILE A 319 20.14 -16.65 16.78
CA ILE A 319 19.73 -17.99 16.34
C ILE A 319 20.43 -18.44 15.04
N ASN A 320 20.99 -17.51 14.28
CA ASN A 320 21.67 -17.74 12.99
C ASN A 320 23.19 -17.50 13.07
N SER A 321 23.78 -17.50 14.26
CA SER A 321 25.22 -17.27 14.47
C SER A 321 25.85 -18.34 15.37
N SER A 322 27.06 -18.78 14.99
CA SER A 322 27.94 -19.61 15.84
C SER A 322 28.91 -18.78 16.70
N THR A 323 28.75 -17.45 16.71
CA THR A 323 29.60 -16.54 17.48
C THR A 323 29.50 -16.81 18.98
N ALA A 324 30.64 -16.85 19.67
CA ALA A 324 30.66 -16.98 21.13
C ALA A 324 29.98 -15.77 21.81
N LEU A 325 29.01 -16.07 22.66
CA LEU A 325 28.26 -15.09 23.45
C LEU A 325 28.68 -15.14 24.92
N THR A 326 28.59 -14.00 25.58
CA THR A 326 28.72 -13.89 27.03
C THR A 326 27.43 -14.36 27.72
N ASN A 327 27.45 -14.40 29.06
CA ASN A 327 26.25 -14.66 29.87
C ASN A 327 25.34 -13.41 30.01
N TYR A 328 25.68 -12.29 29.37
CA TYR A 328 24.95 -11.03 29.47
C TYR A 328 23.90 -10.87 28.37
N SER A 329 22.76 -10.31 28.73
CA SER A 329 21.65 -10.01 27.82
C SER A 329 20.78 -8.87 28.33
N TYR A 330 20.04 -8.23 27.42
CA TYR A 330 18.99 -7.26 27.74
C TYR A 330 17.64 -7.74 27.19
N THR A 331 16.56 -7.52 27.94
CA THR A 331 15.18 -7.71 27.47
C THR A 331 14.71 -6.44 26.76
N THR A 332 14.17 -6.57 25.55
CA THR A 332 13.74 -5.45 24.70
C THR A 332 12.49 -5.81 23.89
N ALA A 333 11.98 -4.87 23.10
CA ALA A 333 10.92 -5.08 22.11
C ALA A 333 11.20 -6.18 21.07
N ARG A 334 12.46 -6.57 20.87
CA ARG A 334 12.90 -7.65 19.97
C ARG A 334 13.27 -8.96 20.71
N GLY A 335 12.77 -9.11 21.93
CA GLY A 335 13.11 -10.21 22.83
C GLY A 335 14.47 -9.97 23.50
N GLN A 336 15.21 -11.05 23.75
CA GLN A 336 16.55 -10.96 24.34
C GLN A 336 17.62 -10.58 23.31
N ILE A 337 18.26 -9.43 23.51
CA ILE A 337 19.54 -9.08 22.88
C ILE A 337 20.66 -9.72 23.69
N ARG A 338 21.49 -10.56 23.07
CA ARG A 338 22.57 -11.32 23.74
C ARG A 338 23.94 -10.75 23.40
N LEU A 339 24.79 -10.53 24.39
CA LEU A 339 26.04 -9.78 24.20
C LEU A 339 27.22 -10.66 23.86
N ARG A 340 28.06 -10.21 22.92
CA ARG A 340 29.41 -10.73 22.65
C ARG A 340 30.49 -9.76 23.12
N ASP A 341 31.67 -10.31 23.37
CA ASP A 341 32.89 -9.54 23.60
C ASP A 341 33.65 -9.35 22.26
N GLY A 342 34.00 -8.11 21.92
CA GLY A 342 34.78 -7.77 20.73
C GLY A 342 33.96 -7.37 19.50
N ASN A 343 34.67 -7.09 18.42
CA ASN A 343 34.24 -6.10 17.43
C ASN A 343 33.46 -6.62 16.22
N SER A 344 33.33 -7.93 15.99
CA SER A 344 32.62 -8.43 14.80
C SER A 344 32.00 -9.80 14.98
N PHE A 345 30.78 -9.99 14.47
CA PHE A 345 30.09 -11.28 14.45
C PHE A 345 29.57 -11.61 13.05
N THR A 346 29.33 -12.89 12.80
CA THR A 346 28.87 -13.39 11.51
C THR A 346 27.58 -14.20 11.69
N THR A 347 26.57 -13.95 10.86
CA THR A 347 25.42 -14.83 10.68
C THR A 347 25.59 -15.70 9.43
N ALA A 348 25.02 -16.90 9.46
CA ALA A 348 24.96 -17.82 8.32
C ALA A 348 23.52 -18.32 8.18
N MET A 349 22.78 -17.74 7.24
CA MET A 349 21.35 -18.00 7.01
C MET A 349 21.16 -18.80 5.72
N ARG A 350 20.20 -19.71 5.70
CA ARG A 350 19.84 -20.45 4.47
C ARG A 350 18.82 -19.65 3.67
N PHE A 351 19.17 -19.32 2.43
CA PHE A 351 18.22 -18.81 1.47
C PHE A 351 17.46 -19.99 0.84
N ASN A 352 16.12 -19.93 0.82
CA ASN A 352 15.28 -21.05 0.37
C ASN A 352 14.73 -20.92 -1.07
N GLY A 353 15.22 -19.93 -1.83
CA GLY A 353 14.82 -19.72 -3.22
C GLY A 353 13.59 -18.82 -3.40
N VAL A 354 13.50 -18.19 -4.57
CA VAL A 354 12.36 -17.39 -5.04
C VAL A 354 12.02 -17.83 -6.46
N LEU A 355 10.73 -17.98 -6.80
CA LEU A 355 10.29 -18.26 -8.16
C LEU A 355 9.68 -17.00 -8.81
N PRO A 356 9.65 -16.89 -10.16
CA PRO A 356 8.87 -15.87 -10.85
C PRO A 356 7.36 -16.17 -10.84
N THR A 357 6.97 -17.43 -10.61
CA THR A 357 5.58 -17.90 -10.45
C THR A 357 5.59 -19.32 -9.86
N LEU A 358 4.45 -19.86 -9.44
CA LEU A 358 4.32 -21.30 -9.17
C LEU A 358 4.32 -22.10 -10.49
N PRO A 359 4.74 -23.38 -10.49
CA PRO A 359 4.75 -24.21 -11.70
C PRO A 359 3.34 -24.57 -12.18
N ASP A 360 3.23 -25.10 -13.41
CA ASP A 360 2.01 -25.79 -13.86
C ASP A 360 1.94 -27.20 -13.23
N ALA A 361 1.42 -27.28 -12.00
CA ALA A 361 1.25 -28.53 -11.25
C ALA A 361 -0.10 -28.66 -10.50
N GLY A 362 -0.96 -27.64 -10.54
CA GLY A 362 -2.23 -27.61 -9.82
C GLY A 362 -3.34 -28.48 -10.44
N ASP A 363 -4.35 -28.81 -9.64
CA ASP A 363 -5.55 -29.54 -10.08
C ASP A 363 -6.70 -28.63 -10.53
N TYR A 364 -6.37 -27.46 -11.08
CA TYR A 364 -7.36 -26.53 -11.64
C TYR A 364 -8.02 -27.08 -12.91
N ASN A 365 -9.28 -26.71 -13.11
CA ASN A 365 -9.88 -26.78 -14.44
C ASN A 365 -9.23 -25.71 -15.33
N ARG A 366 -8.48 -26.15 -16.35
CA ARG A 366 -7.74 -25.25 -17.26
C ARG A 366 -8.65 -24.29 -18.02
N THR A 367 -9.88 -24.68 -18.36
CA THR A 367 -10.87 -23.80 -19.00
C THR A 367 -11.32 -22.71 -18.04
N THR A 368 -11.63 -23.06 -16.78
CA THR A 368 -11.99 -22.08 -15.73
C THR A 368 -10.85 -21.10 -15.48
N LEU A 369 -9.61 -21.59 -15.33
CA LEU A 369 -8.44 -20.74 -15.13
C LEU A 369 -8.20 -19.81 -16.34
N ASN A 370 -8.39 -20.32 -17.56
CA ASN A 370 -8.26 -19.53 -18.78
C ASN A 370 -9.36 -18.47 -18.94
N ASN A 371 -10.57 -18.74 -18.45
CA ASN A 371 -11.65 -17.74 -18.41
C ASN A 371 -11.28 -16.61 -17.44
N HIS A 372 -10.91 -16.93 -16.20
CA HIS A 372 -10.47 -15.92 -15.22
C HIS A 372 -9.23 -15.13 -15.68
N LEU A 373 -8.34 -15.75 -16.46
CA LEU A 373 -7.23 -15.07 -17.09
C LEU A 373 -7.70 -14.07 -18.16
N ASN A 374 -8.63 -14.47 -19.02
CA ASN A 374 -9.18 -13.62 -20.08
C ASN A 374 -10.02 -12.46 -19.52
N ASP A 375 -10.75 -12.69 -18.42
CA ASP A 375 -11.54 -11.67 -17.72
C ASP A 375 -10.68 -10.43 -17.39
N VAL A 376 -9.40 -10.62 -17.03
CA VAL A 376 -8.44 -9.55 -16.72
C VAL A 376 -7.60 -9.16 -17.94
N ALA A 377 -7.14 -10.11 -18.75
CA ALA A 377 -6.27 -9.82 -19.90
C ALA A 377 -6.94 -8.94 -20.96
N PHE A 378 -8.27 -8.95 -21.03
CA PHE A 378 -9.07 -8.17 -21.98
C PHE A 378 -10.09 -7.22 -21.31
N GLU A 379 -9.89 -6.88 -20.03
CA GLU A 379 -10.73 -5.86 -19.36
C GLU A 379 -10.53 -4.48 -20.01
N ALA A 380 -11.57 -3.63 -19.94
CA ALA A 380 -11.61 -2.36 -20.67
C ALA A 380 -10.63 -1.29 -20.15
N SER A 381 -10.15 -1.42 -18.90
CA SER A 381 -9.05 -0.62 -18.34
C SER A 381 -8.31 -1.42 -17.28
N HIS A 382 -7.00 -1.55 -17.44
CA HIS A 382 -6.13 -2.26 -16.48
C HIS A 382 -5.69 -1.42 -15.28
N PHE A 383 -5.93 -0.11 -15.30
CA PHE A 383 -5.40 0.84 -14.33
C PHE A 383 -6.51 1.80 -13.88
N GLY A 384 -6.85 1.75 -12.59
CA GLY A 384 -7.91 2.57 -11.97
C GLY A 384 -7.37 3.73 -11.14
N GLY A 385 -6.35 3.49 -10.30
CA GLY A 385 -5.60 4.53 -9.60
C GLY A 385 -4.54 5.19 -10.50
N ALA A 386 -4.23 6.46 -10.20
CA ALA A 386 -3.29 7.27 -10.97
C ALA A 386 -1.94 7.49 -10.26
N ASP A 387 -1.86 7.22 -8.96
CA ASP A 387 -0.64 7.35 -8.17
C ASP A 387 0.25 6.10 -8.25
N THR A 388 1.46 6.25 -7.70
CA THR A 388 2.47 5.18 -7.68
C THR A 388 2.01 3.89 -6.99
N TYR A 389 1.25 3.95 -5.89
CA TYR A 389 0.86 2.75 -5.15
C TYR A 389 -0.15 1.90 -5.92
N TYR A 390 -1.28 2.50 -6.30
CA TYR A 390 -2.36 1.78 -7.00
C TYR A 390 -1.98 1.39 -8.43
N THR A 391 -1.17 2.21 -9.13
CA THR A 391 -0.56 1.80 -10.40
C THR A 391 0.37 0.60 -10.20
N GLY A 392 1.15 0.58 -9.10
CA GLY A 392 1.99 -0.54 -8.71
C GLY A 392 1.19 -1.84 -8.51
N LYS A 393 0.15 -1.81 -7.66
CA LYS A 393 -0.74 -2.97 -7.46
C LYS A 393 -1.32 -3.50 -8.77
N ALA A 394 -1.76 -2.61 -9.66
CA ALA A 394 -2.22 -2.99 -10.98
C ALA A 394 -1.12 -3.61 -11.86
N LEU A 395 0.10 -3.06 -11.87
CA LEU A 395 1.25 -3.63 -12.59
C LEU A 395 1.58 -5.05 -12.13
N LEU A 396 1.59 -5.31 -10.83
CA LEU A 396 1.75 -6.66 -10.26
C LEU A 396 0.63 -7.59 -10.69
N ARG A 397 -0.63 -7.15 -10.54
CA ARG A 397 -1.84 -7.91 -10.86
C ARG A 397 -1.77 -8.49 -12.29
N LEU A 398 -1.32 -7.68 -13.25
CA LEU A 398 -1.09 -8.13 -14.63
C LEU A 398 0.17 -8.99 -14.77
N ALA A 399 1.28 -8.62 -14.13
CA ALA A 399 2.55 -9.33 -14.22
C ALA A 399 2.47 -10.78 -13.72
N ASN A 400 1.77 -11.03 -12.61
CA ASN A 400 1.52 -12.37 -12.08
C ASN A 400 0.77 -13.29 -13.08
N LEU A 401 -0.03 -12.71 -13.98
CA LEU A 401 -0.80 -13.46 -14.98
C LEU A 401 0.00 -13.82 -16.25
N ILE A 402 1.09 -13.10 -16.57
CA ILE A 402 1.88 -13.37 -17.79
C ILE A 402 2.44 -14.81 -17.79
N PRO A 403 3.07 -15.32 -16.71
CA PRO A 403 3.54 -16.71 -16.66
C PRO A 403 2.41 -17.75 -16.66
N ILE A 404 1.24 -17.43 -16.08
CA ILE A 404 0.08 -18.34 -16.06
C ILE A 404 -0.52 -18.45 -17.47
N ALA A 405 -0.54 -17.35 -18.23
CA ALA A 405 -0.94 -17.36 -19.64
C ALA A 405 0.01 -18.21 -20.52
N GLU A 406 1.32 -18.15 -20.25
CA GLU A 406 2.31 -19.04 -20.89
C GLU A 406 2.03 -20.51 -20.56
N GLN A 407 1.87 -20.85 -19.28
CA GLN A 407 1.57 -22.22 -18.82
C GLN A 407 0.28 -22.78 -19.43
N LEU A 408 -0.73 -21.93 -19.64
CA LEU A 408 -1.97 -22.30 -20.32
C LEU A 408 -1.85 -22.43 -21.85
N GLY A 409 -0.78 -21.91 -22.46
CA GLY A 409 -0.65 -21.78 -23.91
C GLY A 409 -1.50 -20.66 -24.51
N ASN A 410 -2.07 -19.76 -23.69
CA ASN A 410 -2.89 -18.64 -24.14
C ASN A 410 -2.00 -17.46 -24.53
N THR A 411 -1.39 -17.57 -25.72
CA THR A 411 -0.48 -16.57 -26.28
C THR A 411 -1.15 -15.21 -26.49
N ASN A 412 -2.47 -15.16 -26.73
CA ASN A 412 -3.21 -13.92 -26.92
C ASN A 412 -3.29 -13.13 -25.61
N ALA A 413 -3.76 -13.75 -24.52
CA ALA A 413 -3.80 -13.11 -23.20
C ALA A 413 -2.40 -12.73 -22.72
N ARG A 414 -1.41 -13.63 -22.88
CA ARG A 414 0.00 -13.36 -22.55
C ARG A 414 0.52 -12.11 -23.25
N ASN A 415 0.32 -12.01 -24.56
CA ASN A 415 0.81 -10.88 -25.35
C ASN A 415 0.08 -9.57 -25.03
N ALA A 416 -1.22 -9.62 -24.71
CA ALA A 416 -2.00 -8.47 -24.25
C ALA A 416 -1.47 -7.94 -22.90
N LEU A 417 -1.30 -8.83 -21.92
CA LEU A 417 -0.74 -8.50 -20.60
C LEU A 417 0.68 -7.93 -20.69
N ILE A 418 1.57 -8.55 -21.48
CA ILE A 418 2.92 -8.04 -21.76
C ILE A 418 2.86 -6.62 -22.36
N THR A 419 1.90 -6.34 -23.24
CA THR A 419 1.74 -5.04 -23.88
C THR A 419 1.24 -3.99 -22.88
N ALA A 420 0.24 -4.31 -22.07
CA ALA A 420 -0.27 -3.43 -21.02
C ALA A 420 0.81 -3.06 -19.99
N VAL A 421 1.54 -4.07 -19.47
CA VAL A 421 2.66 -3.86 -18.53
C VAL A 421 3.77 -3.04 -19.17
N ARG A 422 4.22 -3.40 -20.39
CA ARG A 422 5.29 -2.64 -21.08
C ARG A 422 4.90 -1.18 -21.27
N ASN A 423 3.70 -0.90 -21.77
CA ASN A 423 3.28 0.46 -22.09
C ASN A 423 3.21 1.33 -20.82
N ARG A 424 2.62 0.82 -19.72
CA ARG A 424 2.52 1.56 -18.45
C ARG A 424 3.89 1.80 -17.81
N LEU A 425 4.82 0.84 -17.88
CA LEU A 425 6.19 1.06 -17.41
C LEU A 425 6.91 2.13 -18.24
N GLN A 426 6.77 2.11 -19.58
CA GLN A 426 7.41 3.10 -20.45
C GLN A 426 6.86 4.52 -20.26
N GLU A 427 5.56 4.66 -20.00
CA GLU A 427 4.92 5.93 -19.62
C GLU A 427 5.56 6.51 -18.36
N TRP A 428 5.52 5.77 -17.24
CA TRP A 428 6.10 6.23 -15.96
C TRP A 428 7.61 6.46 -16.01
N PHE A 429 8.33 5.69 -16.84
CA PHE A 429 9.76 5.84 -17.03
C PHE A 429 10.15 6.96 -18.02
N THR A 430 9.19 7.80 -18.45
CA THR A 430 9.43 8.95 -19.33
C THR A 430 8.91 10.24 -18.69
N ALA A 431 9.81 11.05 -18.13
CA ALA A 431 9.44 12.38 -17.63
C ALA A 431 9.14 13.37 -18.77
N SER A 432 8.04 14.13 -18.63
CA SER A 432 7.63 15.16 -19.58
C SER A 432 7.12 16.44 -18.87
N ALA A 433 7.37 17.61 -19.45
CA ALA A 433 7.10 18.91 -18.80
C ALA A 433 5.64 19.15 -18.40
N ASN A 434 4.71 18.46 -19.05
CA ASN A 434 3.27 18.58 -18.84
C ASN A 434 2.65 17.27 -18.34
N ASP A 435 3.45 16.30 -17.86
CA ASP A 435 2.92 15.00 -17.48
C ASP A 435 2.16 15.04 -16.15
N THR A 436 0.89 14.67 -16.24
CA THR A 436 -0.02 14.45 -15.11
C THR A 436 -0.37 12.98 -14.93
N ASN A 437 0.12 12.09 -15.79
CA ASN A 437 -0.33 10.68 -15.87
C ASN A 437 0.65 9.68 -15.24
N GLY A 438 1.85 10.14 -14.87
CA GLY A 438 2.85 9.34 -14.15
C GLY A 438 4.27 9.72 -14.55
N GLN A 439 5.06 10.30 -13.65
CA GLN A 439 6.49 10.56 -13.89
C GLN A 439 7.34 10.59 -12.62
N PHE A 440 8.64 10.32 -12.76
CA PHE A 440 9.62 10.37 -11.67
C PHE A 440 10.40 11.69 -11.64
N TYR A 441 10.51 12.28 -10.45
CA TYR A 441 11.26 13.49 -10.15
C TYR A 441 12.43 13.19 -9.20
N TYR A 442 13.62 13.73 -9.46
CA TYR A 442 14.76 13.62 -8.55
C TYR A 442 14.89 14.85 -7.64
N ASN A 443 14.63 14.64 -6.34
CA ASN A 443 14.86 15.61 -5.29
C ASN A 443 16.34 15.60 -4.88
N SER A 444 17.10 16.59 -5.34
CA SER A 444 18.54 16.71 -5.07
C SER A 444 18.90 17.22 -3.66
N ASN A 445 17.94 17.72 -2.88
CA ASN A 445 18.17 18.19 -1.51
C ASN A 445 18.33 17.01 -0.54
N TRP A 446 17.47 16.01 -0.70
CA TRP A 446 17.50 14.76 0.07
C TRP A 446 18.29 13.65 -0.64
N GLY A 447 18.39 13.70 -1.97
CA GLY A 447 19.00 12.63 -2.79
C GLY A 447 18.05 11.44 -2.90
N THR A 448 16.90 11.66 -3.55
CA THR A 448 15.84 10.67 -3.70
C THR A 448 15.01 10.88 -4.96
N VAL A 449 14.42 9.80 -5.49
CA VAL A 449 13.43 9.84 -6.58
C VAL A 449 12.03 9.69 -6.01
N ILE A 450 11.14 10.60 -6.39
CA ILE A 450 9.73 10.65 -6.00
C ILE A 450 8.89 10.49 -7.26
N GLY A 451 7.95 9.54 -7.27
CA GLY A 451 6.99 9.37 -8.36
C GLY A 451 5.72 10.19 -8.13
N TYR A 452 5.28 10.94 -9.14
CA TYR A 452 4.01 11.68 -9.13
C TYR A 452 3.04 11.14 -10.18
N PRO A 453 1.73 11.02 -9.87
CA PRO A 453 1.08 11.33 -8.60
C PRO A 453 1.57 10.47 -7.41
N ALA A 454 1.71 11.12 -6.26
CA ALA A 454 2.18 10.51 -5.02
C ALA A 454 1.00 10.18 -4.09
N SER A 455 1.21 9.22 -3.19
CA SER A 455 0.24 8.78 -2.19
C SER A 455 0.95 8.35 -0.90
N PHE A 456 0.21 8.25 0.21
CA PHE A 456 0.70 7.76 1.52
C PHE A 456 1.95 8.46 2.09
N GLY A 457 2.24 9.70 1.65
CA GLY A 457 3.42 10.45 2.08
C GLY A 457 4.71 10.07 1.36
N SER A 458 4.66 9.32 0.26
CA SER A 458 5.84 9.05 -0.58
C SER A 458 6.55 10.30 -1.09
N ASP A 459 5.88 11.45 -1.20
CA ASP A 459 6.51 12.74 -1.54
C ASP A 459 6.86 13.61 -0.32
N THR A 460 5.91 13.85 0.58
CA THR A 460 6.06 14.76 1.73
C THR A 460 6.81 14.16 2.91
N GLU A 461 6.84 12.84 3.03
CA GLU A 461 7.40 12.10 4.17
C GLU A 461 8.46 11.08 3.75
N LEU A 462 8.65 10.86 2.44
CA LEU A 462 9.50 9.81 1.84
C LEU A 462 9.15 8.40 2.35
N ASN A 463 7.87 8.17 2.60
CA ASN A 463 7.36 6.88 3.04
C ASN A 463 7.39 5.87 1.87
N ASP A 464 7.52 4.59 2.19
CA ASP A 464 6.98 3.48 1.38
C ASP A 464 7.55 3.31 -0.05
N HIS A 465 8.66 3.96 -0.40
CA HIS A 465 9.31 3.83 -1.71
C HIS A 465 9.57 2.38 -2.11
N HIS A 466 10.04 1.54 -1.17
CA HIS A 466 10.18 0.10 -1.41
C HIS A 466 8.85 -0.61 -1.73
N PHE A 467 7.73 -0.32 -1.04
CA PHE A 467 6.42 -0.88 -1.37
C PHE A 467 5.98 -0.43 -2.76
N HIS A 468 5.96 0.88 -3.00
CA HIS A 468 5.49 1.48 -4.26
C HIS A 468 6.34 1.01 -5.44
N TYR A 469 7.66 1.15 -5.37
CA TYR A 469 8.57 0.88 -6.49
C TYR A 469 8.84 -0.61 -6.68
N GLY A 470 8.72 -1.43 -5.62
CA GLY A 470 8.82 -2.89 -5.69
C GLY A 470 7.90 -3.45 -6.76
N TYR A 471 6.67 -2.92 -6.87
CA TYR A 471 5.70 -3.34 -7.88
C TYR A 471 6.16 -3.08 -9.32
N TYR A 472 6.76 -1.91 -9.58
CA TYR A 472 7.32 -1.55 -10.89
C TYR A 472 8.52 -2.44 -11.23
N ILE A 473 9.41 -2.66 -10.27
CA ILE A 473 10.60 -3.51 -10.42
C ILE A 473 10.16 -4.96 -10.65
N TYR A 474 9.11 -5.45 -9.99
CA TYR A 474 8.60 -6.80 -10.16
C TYR A 474 8.01 -6.97 -11.56
N ALA A 475 7.14 -6.05 -12.00
CA ALA A 475 6.57 -6.08 -13.33
C ALA A 475 7.65 -6.00 -14.44
N ALA A 476 8.69 -5.17 -14.23
CA ALA A 476 9.86 -5.11 -15.09
C ALA A 476 10.67 -6.43 -15.08
N ALA A 477 10.83 -7.08 -13.92
CA ALA A 477 11.52 -8.35 -13.78
C ALA A 477 10.77 -9.53 -14.41
N ILE A 478 9.43 -9.50 -14.42
CA ILE A 478 8.62 -10.44 -15.22
C ILE A 478 8.77 -10.13 -16.72
N LEU A 479 8.63 -8.87 -17.14
CA LEU A 479 8.77 -8.45 -18.54
C LEU A 479 10.14 -8.85 -19.13
N ALA A 480 11.23 -8.70 -18.38
CA ALA A 480 12.59 -9.04 -18.80
C ALA A 480 12.77 -10.53 -19.20
N GLN A 481 11.91 -11.44 -18.72
CA GLN A 481 11.94 -12.86 -19.12
C GLN A 481 11.53 -13.02 -20.59
N TYR A 482 10.54 -12.24 -21.03
CA TYR A 482 9.97 -12.29 -22.37
C TYR A 482 10.64 -11.29 -23.33
N ASP A 483 11.13 -10.16 -22.81
CA ASP A 483 11.75 -9.08 -23.58
C ASP A 483 13.08 -8.62 -22.93
N PRO A 484 14.20 -9.32 -23.20
CA PRO A 484 15.49 -9.02 -22.60
C PRO A 484 16.13 -7.77 -23.20
N ASN A 485 15.73 -7.39 -24.43
CA ASN A 485 16.23 -6.21 -25.11
C ASN A 485 15.64 -4.97 -24.44
N TRP A 486 14.34 -4.97 -24.10
CA TRP A 486 13.74 -3.90 -23.30
C TRP A 486 14.48 -3.67 -21.97
N ALA A 487 14.93 -4.75 -21.32
CA ALA A 487 15.63 -4.71 -20.02
C ALA A 487 17.10 -4.25 -20.05
N LEU A 488 17.69 -3.98 -21.23
CA LEU A 488 19.06 -3.46 -21.33
C LEU A 488 19.17 -2.05 -20.71
N ASP A 489 20.33 -1.72 -20.14
CA ASP A 489 20.61 -0.39 -19.56
C ASP A 489 20.53 0.73 -20.59
N SER A 490 20.90 0.46 -21.85
CA SER A 490 20.73 1.39 -22.98
C SER A 490 19.27 1.68 -23.30
N ASN A 491 18.36 0.83 -22.83
CA ASN A 491 16.93 0.88 -23.06
C ASN A 491 16.24 1.27 -21.74
N TRP A 492 15.47 0.39 -21.08
CA TRP A 492 14.71 0.77 -19.88
C TRP A 492 15.34 0.29 -18.57
N GLY A 493 16.39 -0.53 -18.63
CA GLY A 493 17.05 -1.08 -17.44
C GLY A 493 17.66 -0.04 -16.51
N SER A 494 18.07 1.11 -17.06
CA SER A 494 18.60 2.23 -16.26
C SER A 494 17.54 2.89 -15.38
N MET A 495 16.27 2.97 -15.82
CA MET A 495 15.17 3.48 -14.99
C MET A 495 14.76 2.48 -13.90
N VAL A 496 14.79 1.18 -14.19
CA VAL A 496 14.56 0.16 -13.14
C VAL A 496 15.67 0.24 -12.07
N LYS A 497 16.93 0.38 -12.49
CA LYS A 497 18.07 0.58 -11.56
C LYS A 497 17.99 1.89 -10.78
N LEU A 498 17.42 2.96 -11.34
CA LEU A 498 17.18 4.21 -10.63
C LEU A 498 16.26 3.99 -9.41
N LEU A 499 15.14 3.27 -9.60
CA LEU A 499 14.20 2.95 -8.51
C LEU A 499 14.79 1.97 -7.49
N ILE A 500 15.55 0.96 -7.96
CA ILE A 500 16.27 0.05 -7.06
C ILE A 500 17.28 0.82 -6.20
N ASN A 501 18.06 1.73 -6.79
CA ASN A 501 19.05 2.52 -6.06
C ASN A 501 18.37 3.50 -5.09
N ASP A 502 17.22 4.07 -5.43
CA ASP A 502 16.54 4.98 -4.50
C ASP A 502 16.17 4.31 -3.17
N ALA A 503 15.58 3.11 -3.20
CA ALA A 503 15.23 2.39 -1.97
C ALA A 503 16.38 1.55 -1.39
N ALA A 504 17.27 1.01 -2.24
CA ALA A 504 18.26 -0.01 -1.86
C ALA A 504 19.63 0.13 -2.57
N ASN A 505 20.18 1.35 -2.71
CA ASN A 505 21.53 1.54 -3.24
C ASN A 505 22.57 0.74 -2.44
N ILE A 506 23.39 -0.05 -3.13
CA ILE A 506 24.45 -0.87 -2.52
C ILE A 506 25.57 0.01 -1.95
N SER A 507 25.88 1.12 -2.62
CA SER A 507 26.98 2.02 -2.22
C SER A 507 26.85 3.42 -2.81
N THR A 508 27.04 4.42 -1.95
CA THR A 508 27.22 5.83 -2.35
C THR A 508 28.44 6.05 -3.25
N ALA A 509 29.39 5.12 -3.29
CA ALA A 509 30.54 5.17 -4.19
C ALA A 509 30.19 4.74 -5.63
N THR A 510 29.15 3.90 -5.82
CA THR A 510 28.67 3.48 -7.15
C THR A 510 27.58 4.39 -7.69
N ASP A 511 26.71 4.90 -6.82
CA ASP A 511 25.72 5.92 -7.17
C ASP A 511 25.59 6.94 -6.02
N PRO A 512 26.21 8.13 -6.11
CA PRO A 512 26.21 9.12 -5.03
C PRO A 512 24.87 9.88 -4.89
N ARG A 513 23.89 9.61 -5.77
CA ARG A 513 22.57 10.24 -5.74
C ARG A 513 21.67 9.75 -4.61
N PHE A 514 21.97 8.57 -4.04
CA PHE A 514 21.10 7.89 -3.08
C PHE A 514 21.90 7.39 -1.86
N PRO A 515 21.32 7.42 -0.65
CA PRO A 515 21.97 6.86 0.53
C PRO A 515 22.05 5.33 0.41
N ARG A 516 23.01 4.71 1.10
CA ARG A 516 23.14 3.25 1.09
C ARG A 516 21.93 2.62 1.80
N LEU A 517 21.28 1.67 1.12
CA LEU A 517 20.16 0.87 1.62
C LEU A 517 19.06 1.67 2.35
N ARG A 518 18.57 2.77 1.73
CA ARG A 518 17.61 3.72 2.33
C ARG A 518 16.59 3.06 3.25
N THR A 519 15.78 2.14 2.74
CA THR A 519 14.67 1.59 3.50
C THR A 519 15.05 0.39 4.36
N PHE A 520 16.21 -0.23 4.16
CA PHE A 520 16.55 -1.52 4.78
C PHE A 520 17.51 -1.34 5.97
N ASP A 521 16.98 -1.51 7.19
CA ASP A 521 17.78 -1.50 8.40
C ASP A 521 18.63 -2.77 8.47
N ILE A 522 19.94 -2.58 8.29
CA ILE A 522 20.87 -3.67 8.15
C ILE A 522 21.00 -4.48 9.46
N TYR A 523 20.66 -3.92 10.62
CA TYR A 523 20.89 -4.55 11.94
C TYR A 523 19.61 -4.96 12.67
N GLU A 524 18.47 -4.28 12.46
CA GLU A 524 17.15 -4.83 12.80
C GLU A 524 16.77 -5.96 11.83
N GLY A 525 17.34 -5.97 10.62
CA GLY A 525 17.21 -7.03 9.62
C GLY A 525 15.93 -6.94 8.79
N HIS A 526 15.23 -5.81 8.82
CA HIS A 526 13.99 -5.54 8.08
C HIS A 526 13.95 -4.08 7.62
N SER A 527 12.96 -3.74 6.81
CA SER A 527 12.79 -2.39 6.30
C SER A 527 12.08 -1.45 7.27
N TRP A 528 12.12 -0.15 7.01
CA TRP A 528 11.31 0.85 7.71
C TRP A 528 10.45 1.65 6.71
N ALA A 529 9.20 1.88 7.07
CA ALA A 529 8.22 2.58 6.24
C ALA A 529 8.46 4.09 6.23
N SER A 530 8.47 4.74 7.41
CA SER A 530 8.46 6.20 7.50
C SER A 530 9.83 6.83 7.22
N GLY A 531 9.89 7.77 6.27
CA GLY A 531 11.13 8.46 5.93
C GLY A 531 11.69 9.36 7.05
N HIS A 532 10.81 9.83 7.96
CA HIS A 532 11.16 10.81 8.99
C HIS A 532 11.25 10.26 10.42
N ALA A 533 10.77 9.03 10.69
CA ALA A 533 10.81 8.37 12.03
C ALA A 533 10.31 9.23 13.20
N GLY A 534 9.33 10.11 12.96
CA GLY A 534 8.94 11.21 13.84
C GLY A 534 7.84 10.85 14.82
N PHE A 535 7.98 9.74 15.54
CA PHE A 535 6.96 9.23 16.46
C PHE A 535 7.57 8.90 17.84
N GLY A 536 6.73 8.87 18.87
CA GLY A 536 7.15 8.47 20.22
C GLY A 536 7.68 7.04 20.31
N ALA A 537 7.24 6.15 19.41
CA ALA A 537 7.63 4.74 19.33
C ALA A 537 8.81 4.47 18.37
N GLY A 538 9.45 5.52 17.84
CA GLY A 538 10.51 5.42 16.81
C GLY A 538 9.96 5.30 15.39
N ASN A 539 10.64 4.55 14.53
CA ASN A 539 10.14 4.24 13.18
C ASN A 539 9.12 3.07 13.23
N ASN A 540 8.40 2.83 12.12
CA ASN A 540 7.40 1.77 11.99
C ASN A 540 7.48 1.05 10.64
N HIS A 541 6.92 -0.15 10.58
CA HIS A 541 6.71 -0.91 9.37
C HIS A 541 5.44 -1.77 9.53
N GLU A 542 4.45 -1.55 8.66
CA GLU A 542 3.21 -2.34 8.60
C GLU A 542 3.40 -3.58 7.70
N SER A 543 3.41 -3.35 6.39
CA SER A 543 3.36 -4.36 5.33
C SER A 543 4.73 -4.99 5.05
N SER A 544 5.14 -5.95 5.89
CA SER A 544 6.42 -6.65 5.70
C SER A 544 6.47 -7.51 4.42
N SER A 545 5.30 -7.92 3.92
CA SER A 545 5.16 -8.65 2.65
C SER A 545 5.38 -7.77 1.41
N GLU A 546 5.09 -6.46 1.46
CA GLU A 546 5.44 -5.55 0.36
C GLU A 546 6.96 -5.28 0.28
N ALA A 547 7.66 -5.23 1.44
CA ALA A 547 9.13 -5.23 1.45
C ALA A 547 9.70 -6.55 0.90
N MET A 548 9.12 -7.69 1.26
CA MET A 548 9.50 -8.99 0.68
C MET A 548 9.23 -9.11 -0.82
N MET A 549 8.21 -8.42 -1.32
CA MET A 549 7.94 -8.27 -2.75
C MET A 549 9.02 -7.41 -3.44
N PHE A 550 9.41 -6.27 -2.86
CA PHE A 550 10.55 -5.48 -3.34
C PHE A 550 11.85 -6.31 -3.38
N ASN A 551 12.17 -7.03 -2.30
CA ASN A 551 13.38 -7.87 -2.23
C ASN A 551 13.38 -8.95 -3.32
N SER A 552 12.22 -9.58 -3.54
CA SER A 552 12.01 -10.58 -4.60
C SER A 552 12.13 -9.96 -5.99
N ALA A 553 11.63 -8.74 -6.18
CA ALA A 553 11.72 -7.99 -7.43
C ALA A 553 13.17 -7.66 -7.80
N VAL A 554 13.96 -7.14 -6.84
CA VAL A 554 15.39 -6.87 -6.98
C VAL A 554 16.17 -8.14 -7.32
N LEU A 555 15.88 -9.25 -6.62
CA LEU A 555 16.47 -10.57 -6.88
C LEU A 555 16.18 -11.05 -8.30
N LEU A 556 14.90 -11.08 -8.70
CA LEU A 556 14.46 -11.55 -10.01
C LEU A 556 14.97 -10.66 -11.14
N TRP A 557 15.02 -9.34 -10.94
CA TRP A 557 15.63 -8.39 -11.88
C TRP A 557 17.12 -8.70 -12.08
N GLY A 558 17.88 -8.85 -10.99
CA GLY A 558 19.29 -9.21 -11.04
C GLY A 558 19.53 -10.56 -11.72
N ALA A 559 18.70 -11.56 -11.42
CA ALA A 559 18.75 -12.88 -12.04
C ALA A 559 18.49 -12.83 -13.56
N ASN A 560 17.40 -12.18 -13.99
CA ASN A 560 16.97 -12.14 -15.38
C ASN A 560 17.85 -11.21 -16.26
N THR A 561 18.50 -10.22 -15.68
CA THR A 561 19.48 -9.33 -16.38
C THR A 561 20.93 -9.83 -16.29
N GLY A 562 21.20 -10.90 -15.52
CA GLY A 562 22.56 -11.40 -15.28
C GLY A 562 23.41 -10.53 -14.32
N ASN A 563 22.80 -9.55 -13.66
CA ASN A 563 23.46 -8.73 -12.64
C ASN A 563 23.49 -9.47 -11.28
N THR A 564 24.59 -10.17 -11.03
CA THR A 564 24.81 -10.90 -9.77
C THR A 564 24.84 -10.00 -8.55
N GLN A 565 25.27 -8.74 -8.67
CA GLN A 565 25.35 -7.80 -7.54
C GLN A 565 23.94 -7.43 -7.04
N LEU A 566 23.01 -7.11 -7.96
CA LEU A 566 21.61 -6.85 -7.61
C LEU A 566 20.88 -8.13 -7.16
N ARG A 567 21.17 -9.27 -7.80
CA ARG A 567 20.65 -10.57 -7.40
C ARG A 567 21.01 -10.87 -5.93
N ASP A 568 22.27 -10.68 -5.56
CA ASP A 568 22.79 -11.01 -4.23
C ASP A 568 22.40 -9.95 -3.18
N LEU A 569 22.17 -8.70 -3.58
CA LEU A 569 21.46 -7.70 -2.77
C LEU A 569 20.03 -8.16 -2.44
N GLY A 570 19.25 -8.58 -3.45
CA GLY A 570 17.88 -9.06 -3.25
C GLY A 570 17.83 -10.29 -2.34
N ILE A 571 18.78 -11.22 -2.48
CA ILE A 571 18.95 -12.37 -1.57
C ILE A 571 19.31 -11.91 -0.16
N PHE A 572 20.20 -10.93 -0.01
CA PHE A 572 20.60 -10.39 1.29
C PHE A 572 19.40 -9.83 2.06
N MET A 573 18.65 -8.90 1.45
CA MET A 573 17.48 -8.28 2.10
C MET A 573 16.38 -9.33 2.35
N TYR A 574 16.02 -10.13 1.34
CA TYR A 574 14.99 -11.19 1.48
C TYR A 574 15.27 -12.16 2.63
N THR A 575 16.52 -12.58 2.80
CA THR A 575 16.88 -13.61 3.78
C THR A 575 16.87 -13.07 5.21
N HIS A 576 17.42 -11.87 5.43
CA HIS A 576 17.35 -11.21 6.74
C HIS A 576 15.89 -10.86 7.08
N GLU A 577 15.15 -10.27 6.14
CA GLU A 577 13.77 -9.84 6.37
C GLU A 577 12.83 -11.03 6.61
N THR A 578 13.02 -12.17 5.93
CA THR A 578 12.35 -13.43 6.29
C THR A 578 12.56 -13.78 7.77
N HIS A 579 13.79 -13.72 8.25
CA HIS A 579 14.14 -14.08 9.63
C HIS A 579 13.73 -13.01 10.65
N ALA A 580 13.63 -11.74 10.27
CA ALA A 580 13.05 -10.68 11.09
C ALA A 580 11.52 -10.84 11.19
N ILE A 581 10.82 -11.07 10.07
CA ILE A 581 9.36 -11.30 10.02
C ILE A 581 8.95 -12.50 10.88
N GLU A 582 9.66 -13.63 10.76
CA GLU A 582 9.45 -14.82 11.60
C GLU A 582 9.48 -14.50 13.10
N GLN A 583 10.21 -13.47 13.52
CA GLN A 583 10.44 -13.15 14.93
C GLN A 583 9.60 -11.96 15.42
N TYR A 584 9.47 -10.90 14.63
CA TYR A 584 8.96 -9.59 15.06
C TYR A 584 7.53 -9.31 14.60
N TRP A 585 7.11 -9.86 13.46
CA TRP A 585 5.71 -9.84 13.05
C TRP A 585 4.98 -11.09 13.51
N PHE A 586 5.61 -12.26 13.36
CA PHE A 586 4.94 -13.55 13.52
C PHE A 586 5.33 -14.31 14.79
N ASN A 587 6.40 -13.93 15.49
CA ASN A 587 6.80 -14.54 16.77
C ASN A 587 6.70 -16.09 16.75
N VAL A 588 7.18 -16.72 15.68
CA VAL A 588 6.82 -18.11 15.30
C VAL A 588 7.20 -19.14 16.37
N ASP A 589 8.25 -18.85 17.14
CA ASP A 589 8.78 -19.66 18.23
C ASP A 589 8.41 -19.14 19.64
N ASN A 590 7.56 -18.10 19.71
CA ASN A 590 6.99 -17.54 20.94
C ASN A 590 8.03 -16.99 21.95
N ALA A 591 9.09 -16.35 21.47
CA ALA A 591 10.18 -15.84 22.29
C ALA A 591 10.48 -14.33 22.15
N VAL A 592 9.66 -13.57 21.40
CA VAL A 592 9.76 -12.10 21.29
C VAL A 592 8.64 -11.40 22.07
N PHE A 593 7.37 -11.71 21.78
CA PHE A 593 6.27 -10.92 22.33
C PHE A 593 6.10 -11.12 23.85
N PRO A 594 5.73 -10.07 24.60
CA PRO A 594 5.44 -10.17 26.02
C PRO A 594 4.37 -11.22 26.35
N ALA A 595 4.57 -11.96 27.44
CA ALA A 595 3.64 -13.01 27.86
C ALA A 595 2.20 -12.52 28.03
N GLY A 596 2.01 -11.28 28.50
CA GLY A 596 0.68 -10.64 28.62
C GLY A 596 -0.01 -10.35 27.29
N PHE A 597 0.74 -10.10 26.21
CA PHE A 597 0.21 -9.84 24.87
C PHE A 597 -0.19 -11.15 24.17
N THR A 598 0.58 -12.22 24.39
CA THR A 598 0.30 -13.57 23.87
C THR A 598 -0.66 -14.40 24.74
N ALA A 599 -1.04 -13.90 25.93
CA ALA A 599 -1.88 -14.61 26.89
C ALA A 599 -3.20 -15.06 26.24
N ASN A 600 -3.73 -16.21 26.68
CA ASN A 600 -4.97 -16.79 26.14
C ASN A 600 -4.98 -17.01 24.61
N ASN A 601 -3.80 -17.13 23.98
CA ASN A 601 -3.60 -17.16 22.52
C ASN A 601 -4.10 -15.91 21.78
N ASN A 602 -4.15 -14.74 22.43
CA ASN A 602 -4.84 -13.56 21.88
C ASN A 602 -4.21 -13.03 20.59
N HIS A 603 -2.88 -12.92 20.53
CA HIS A 603 -2.15 -12.41 19.35
C HIS A 603 -0.85 -13.23 19.06
N PRO A 604 -0.84 -14.10 18.04
CA PRO A 604 0.35 -14.76 17.50
C PRO A 604 1.03 -13.93 16.40
N ALA A 605 0.50 -12.74 16.10
CA ALA A 605 1.04 -11.81 15.12
C ALA A 605 0.75 -10.36 15.54
N VAL A 606 1.49 -9.41 14.96
CA VAL A 606 1.15 -7.99 14.92
C VAL A 606 0.91 -7.55 13.47
N GLY A 607 0.09 -6.52 13.26
CA GLY A 607 -0.05 -5.89 11.94
C GLY A 607 1.07 -4.90 11.65
N MET A 608 1.62 -4.27 12.70
CA MET A 608 2.71 -3.30 12.60
C MET A 608 3.81 -3.58 13.63
N VAL A 609 5.07 -3.39 13.23
CA VAL A 609 6.22 -3.33 14.13
C VAL A 609 6.67 -1.89 14.28
N TRP A 610 6.97 -1.51 15.52
CA TRP A 610 7.54 -0.20 15.89
C TRP A 610 8.97 -0.38 16.43
N GLY A 611 9.73 0.71 16.53
CA GLY A 611 11.05 0.71 17.14
C GLY A 611 11.07 0.21 18.60
N ASP A 612 10.03 0.54 19.38
CA ASP A 612 9.90 0.12 20.79
C ASP A 612 8.85 -0.97 21.05
N GLY A 613 8.20 -1.53 20.02
CA GLY A 613 7.00 -2.34 20.24
C GLY A 613 6.38 -2.95 18.98
N GLY A 614 5.08 -3.27 19.09
CA GLY A 614 4.28 -3.79 17.99
C GLY A 614 2.77 -3.68 18.26
N SER A 615 2.00 -3.47 17.19
CA SER A 615 0.57 -3.16 17.24
C SER A 615 -0.26 -4.20 16.48
N TYR A 616 -1.31 -4.72 17.12
CA TYR A 616 -2.37 -5.48 16.45
C TYR A 616 -3.40 -4.49 15.86
N ALA A 617 -2.96 -3.77 14.83
CA ALA A 617 -3.70 -2.72 14.13
C ALA A 617 -3.19 -2.61 12.68
N THR A 618 -3.90 -1.84 11.85
CA THR A 618 -3.37 -1.26 10.60
C THR A 618 -3.68 0.24 10.56
N TRP A 619 -3.03 0.98 9.66
CA TRP A 619 -3.26 2.40 9.42
C TRP A 619 -4.69 2.76 8.99
N PHE A 620 -5.48 1.79 8.54
CA PHE A 620 -6.79 2.01 7.91
C PHE A 620 -7.92 1.11 8.43
N SER A 621 -7.63 0.10 9.27
CA SER A 621 -8.61 -0.91 9.65
C SER A 621 -8.29 -1.64 10.96
N ALA A 622 -9.34 -1.88 11.75
CA ALA A 622 -9.30 -2.77 12.92
C ALA A 622 -9.80 -4.20 12.60
N ASN A 623 -10.12 -4.52 11.34
CA ASN A 623 -10.61 -5.85 10.98
C ASN A 623 -9.47 -6.90 11.06
N PRO A 624 -9.64 -8.02 11.79
CA PRO A 624 -8.59 -9.05 11.90
C PRO A 624 -8.11 -9.60 10.55
N GLU A 625 -8.99 -9.76 9.55
CA GLU A 625 -8.58 -10.17 8.20
C GLU A 625 -7.57 -9.21 7.57
N MET A 626 -7.68 -7.90 7.84
CA MET A 626 -6.78 -6.88 7.29
C MET A 626 -5.51 -6.76 8.12
N ILE A 627 -5.59 -6.81 9.46
CA ILE A 627 -4.44 -6.83 10.37
C ILE A 627 -3.49 -8.00 10.06
N HIS A 628 -4.05 -9.16 9.74
CA HIS A 628 -3.27 -10.32 9.28
C HIS A 628 -2.89 -10.22 7.81
N GLY A 629 -3.87 -9.92 6.94
CA GLY A 629 -3.73 -9.94 5.49
C GLY A 629 -2.72 -8.94 4.93
N ILE A 630 -2.50 -7.80 5.60
CA ILE A 630 -1.50 -6.80 5.19
C ILE A 630 -0.06 -7.33 5.27
N ASN A 631 0.19 -8.37 6.08
CA ASN A 631 1.47 -9.07 6.17
C ASN A 631 1.52 -10.38 5.35
N PHE A 632 0.50 -10.62 4.52
CA PHE A 632 0.46 -11.72 3.54
C PHE A 632 0.47 -11.23 2.10
N LEU A 633 -0.22 -10.12 1.82
CA LEU A 633 -0.29 -9.52 0.49
C LEU A 633 0.94 -8.65 0.19
N PRO A 634 1.37 -8.54 -1.07
CA PRO A 634 0.87 -9.27 -2.23
C PRO A 634 1.34 -10.73 -2.28
N PHE A 635 0.55 -11.59 -2.94
CA PHE A 635 1.02 -12.91 -3.33
C PHE A 635 1.79 -12.86 -4.66
N HIS A 636 2.96 -13.48 -4.70
CA HIS A 636 3.83 -13.63 -5.86
C HIS A 636 4.74 -14.86 -5.66
N GLY A 637 5.56 -15.21 -6.66
CA GLY A 637 6.46 -16.38 -6.56
C GLY A 637 7.57 -16.29 -5.49
N GLY A 638 7.68 -15.16 -4.79
CA GLY A 638 8.53 -14.95 -3.62
C GLY A 638 7.82 -15.07 -2.27
N SER A 639 6.49 -15.13 -2.21
CA SER A 639 5.73 -15.22 -0.95
C SER A 639 5.85 -16.59 -0.24
N LEU A 640 6.71 -17.50 -0.73
CA LEU A 640 6.91 -18.85 -0.18
C LEU A 640 7.50 -18.85 1.23
N TYR A 641 8.11 -17.74 1.68
CA TYR A 641 8.59 -17.60 3.05
C TYR A 641 7.46 -17.73 4.09
N LEU A 642 6.25 -17.27 3.78
CA LEU A 642 5.05 -17.43 4.62
C LEU A 642 4.74 -18.92 4.91
N GLY A 643 5.08 -19.81 3.98
CA GLY A 643 4.87 -21.26 4.06
C GLY A 643 5.96 -22.05 4.80
N ARG A 644 7.02 -21.40 5.32
CA ARG A 644 8.15 -22.06 5.99
C ARG A 644 7.73 -22.83 7.26
N ASN A 645 6.64 -22.40 7.91
CA ASN A 645 6.17 -22.95 9.17
C ASN A 645 4.65 -23.30 9.10
N PRO A 646 4.22 -24.42 8.48
CA PRO A 646 2.80 -24.74 8.29
C PRO A 646 1.98 -24.83 9.59
N ALA A 647 2.61 -25.27 10.69
CA ALA A 647 1.98 -25.27 12.01
C ALA A 647 1.69 -23.85 12.53
N TYR A 648 2.57 -22.89 12.23
CA TYR A 648 2.35 -21.48 12.53
C TYR A 648 1.25 -20.88 11.65
N VAL A 649 1.22 -21.18 10.34
CA VAL A 649 0.15 -20.75 9.41
C VAL A 649 -1.22 -21.12 9.99
N ASN A 650 -1.38 -22.37 10.43
CA ASN A 650 -2.63 -22.83 11.05
C ASN A 650 -2.92 -22.12 12.39
N LYS A 651 -1.92 -21.90 13.26
CA LYS A 651 -2.08 -21.13 14.52
C LYS A 651 -2.57 -19.69 14.26
N ASN A 652 -1.91 -19.00 13.33
CA ASN A 652 -2.20 -17.63 12.94
C ASN A 652 -3.61 -17.52 12.34
N TYR A 653 -3.93 -18.33 11.32
CA TYR A 653 -5.25 -18.37 10.69
C TYR A 653 -6.36 -18.71 11.71
N SER A 654 -6.15 -19.67 12.62
CA SER A 654 -7.13 -20.02 13.65
C SER A 654 -7.40 -18.89 14.65
N GLN A 655 -6.38 -18.16 15.12
CA GLN A 655 -6.63 -17.02 16.01
C GLN A 655 -7.30 -15.86 15.28
N MET A 656 -6.92 -15.57 14.03
CA MET A 656 -7.60 -14.56 13.21
C MET A 656 -9.10 -14.88 13.10
N ARG A 657 -9.45 -16.16 12.81
CA ARG A 657 -10.84 -16.64 12.78
C ARG A 657 -11.57 -16.52 14.12
N ASN A 658 -10.88 -16.76 15.24
CA ASN A 658 -11.45 -16.58 16.58
C ASN A 658 -11.79 -15.09 16.83
N ASN A 659 -10.89 -14.18 16.47
CA ASN A 659 -11.08 -12.73 16.64
C ASN A 659 -12.20 -12.17 15.73
N ILE A 660 -12.46 -12.79 14.58
CA ILE A 660 -13.59 -12.47 13.69
C ILE A 660 -14.93 -12.96 14.27
N GLY A 661 -14.93 -13.98 15.13
CA GLY A 661 -16.13 -14.59 15.72
C GLY A 661 -17.05 -15.29 14.72
N GLY A 662 -16.59 -15.56 13.50
CA GLY A 662 -17.45 -16.01 12.40
C GLY A 662 -16.68 -16.36 11.13
N ALA A 663 -17.35 -16.32 9.98
CA ALA A 663 -16.75 -16.44 8.65
C ALA A 663 -15.92 -15.20 8.29
N GLU A 664 -14.90 -15.40 7.45
CA GLU A 664 -14.12 -14.30 6.86
C GLU A 664 -15.03 -13.41 6.00
N ARG A 665 -14.75 -12.11 5.99
CA ARG A 665 -15.55 -11.10 5.28
C ARG A 665 -14.75 -10.25 4.30
N TYR A 666 -13.44 -10.12 4.50
CA TYR A 666 -12.57 -9.25 3.71
C TYR A 666 -11.35 -10.01 3.17
N TRP A 667 -10.82 -9.56 2.02
CA TRP A 667 -9.61 -10.10 1.37
C TRP A 667 -9.56 -11.63 1.32
N LEU A 668 -10.67 -12.22 0.88
CA LEU A 668 -10.92 -13.65 0.98
C LEU A 668 -9.88 -14.49 0.23
N ASP A 669 -9.46 -14.04 -0.95
CA ASP A 669 -8.33 -14.57 -1.71
C ASP A 669 -7.02 -14.56 -0.93
N VAL A 670 -6.59 -13.41 -0.41
CA VAL A 670 -5.34 -13.27 0.35
C VAL A 670 -5.34 -14.23 1.54
N ILE A 671 -6.44 -14.30 2.28
CA ILE A 671 -6.59 -15.21 3.41
C ILE A 671 -6.56 -16.69 2.97
N TRP A 672 -7.19 -17.05 1.85
CA TRP A 672 -7.17 -18.43 1.35
C TRP A 672 -5.82 -18.82 0.74
N GLN A 673 -5.09 -17.88 0.12
CA GLN A 673 -3.73 -18.08 -0.38
C GLN A 673 -2.74 -18.31 0.78
N PHE A 674 -2.88 -17.58 1.90
CA PHE A 674 -2.13 -17.85 3.13
C PHE A 674 -2.55 -19.20 3.76
N GLN A 675 -3.86 -19.44 3.93
CA GLN A 675 -4.38 -20.69 4.48
C GLN A 675 -3.86 -21.90 3.69
N ALA A 676 -3.69 -21.80 2.37
CA ALA A 676 -3.23 -22.89 1.53
C ALA A 676 -1.80 -23.41 1.85
N PHE A 677 -0.98 -22.67 2.60
CA PHE A 677 0.29 -23.21 3.13
C PHE A 677 0.09 -24.21 4.28
N GLY A 678 -1.01 -24.10 5.03
CA GLY A 678 -1.35 -24.97 6.17
C GLY A 678 -2.45 -26.00 5.86
N ASP A 679 -3.44 -25.63 5.04
CA ASP A 679 -4.55 -26.45 4.57
C ASP A 679 -5.10 -25.96 3.22
N ALA A 680 -4.44 -26.39 2.14
CA ALA A 680 -4.85 -26.12 0.76
C ALA A 680 -6.17 -26.81 0.34
N ALA A 681 -6.61 -27.86 1.04
CA ALA A 681 -7.84 -28.56 0.69
C ALA A 681 -9.07 -27.73 1.12
N THR A 682 -9.04 -27.18 2.33
CA THR A 682 -10.08 -26.26 2.81
C THR A 682 -10.06 -24.95 2.02
N ALA A 683 -8.89 -24.37 1.76
CA ALA A 683 -8.78 -23.16 0.94
C ALA A 683 -9.38 -23.35 -0.47
N ALA A 684 -9.09 -24.48 -1.14
CA ALA A 684 -9.66 -24.79 -2.45
C ALA A 684 -11.19 -24.95 -2.41
N THR A 685 -11.71 -25.56 -1.35
CA THR A 685 -13.16 -25.74 -1.15
C THR A 685 -13.87 -24.40 -0.97
N LYS A 686 -13.28 -23.45 -0.23
CA LYS A 686 -13.84 -22.10 -0.08
C LYS A 686 -13.85 -21.33 -1.41
N PHE A 687 -12.74 -21.36 -2.14
CA PHE A 687 -12.66 -20.73 -3.46
C PHE A 687 -13.76 -21.21 -4.42
N ASP A 688 -14.05 -22.52 -4.43
CA ASP A 688 -15.08 -23.10 -5.31
C ASP A 688 -16.52 -22.75 -4.90
N THR A 689 -16.75 -22.42 -3.62
CA THR A 689 -18.11 -22.35 -3.03
C THR A 689 -18.54 -20.96 -2.58
N VAL A 690 -17.60 -20.03 -2.38
CA VAL A 690 -17.86 -18.69 -1.85
C VAL A 690 -17.67 -17.65 -2.95
N ALA A 691 -18.75 -16.95 -3.30
CA ALA A 691 -18.67 -15.80 -4.20
C ALA A 691 -17.93 -14.64 -3.52
N TYR A 692 -16.92 -14.10 -4.19
CA TYR A 692 -16.10 -12.99 -3.68
C TYR A 692 -15.63 -12.04 -4.78
N THR A 693 -15.26 -10.84 -4.37
CA THR A 693 -14.50 -9.85 -5.15
C THR A 693 -13.03 -9.93 -4.72
N PRO A 694 -12.07 -10.03 -5.66
CA PRO A 694 -10.66 -10.04 -5.30
C PRO A 694 -10.17 -8.80 -4.56
N GLU A 695 -9.08 -8.93 -3.82
CA GLU A 695 -8.25 -7.79 -3.40
C GLU A 695 -7.74 -7.04 -4.64
N GLU A 696 -7.51 -5.73 -4.54
CA GLU A 696 -7.28 -4.87 -5.70
C GLU A 696 -5.98 -5.18 -6.47
N GLY A 697 -4.96 -5.73 -5.80
CA GLY A 697 -3.74 -6.24 -6.42
C GLY A 697 -3.81 -7.69 -6.91
N GLU A 698 -4.94 -8.37 -6.73
CA GLU A 698 -5.07 -9.83 -6.90
C GLU A 698 -6.17 -10.20 -7.91
N THR A 699 -6.24 -11.48 -8.31
CA THR A 699 -7.19 -11.96 -9.34
C THR A 699 -7.68 -13.37 -9.04
N LYS A 700 -8.91 -13.69 -9.48
CA LYS A 700 -9.42 -15.07 -9.43
C LYS A 700 -8.51 -16.07 -10.15
N ALA A 701 -7.83 -15.66 -11.21
CA ALA A 701 -6.89 -16.51 -11.94
C ALA A 701 -5.65 -16.84 -11.10
N HIS A 702 -4.98 -15.85 -10.52
CA HIS A 702 -3.80 -16.08 -9.69
C HIS A 702 -4.15 -16.82 -8.39
N THR A 703 -5.24 -16.45 -7.72
CA THR A 703 -5.75 -17.15 -6.52
C THR A 703 -6.05 -18.62 -6.82
N TYR A 704 -6.78 -18.92 -7.90
CA TYR A 704 -7.10 -20.30 -8.31
C TYR A 704 -5.83 -21.08 -8.65
N HIS A 705 -4.93 -20.49 -9.43
CA HIS A 705 -3.64 -21.09 -9.77
C HIS A 705 -2.80 -21.43 -8.52
N TRP A 706 -2.75 -20.50 -7.56
CA TRP A 706 -1.97 -20.62 -6.32
C TRP A 706 -2.45 -21.75 -5.42
N ILE A 707 -3.71 -21.68 -4.99
CA ILE A 707 -4.29 -22.63 -4.03
C ILE A 707 -4.24 -24.06 -4.58
N ARG A 708 -4.52 -24.22 -5.88
CA ARG A 708 -4.52 -25.51 -6.57
C ARG A 708 -3.12 -26.10 -6.72
N ASN A 709 -2.11 -25.26 -6.93
CA ASN A 709 -0.72 -25.70 -6.91
C ASN A 709 -0.31 -26.18 -5.52
N LEU A 710 -0.52 -25.40 -4.46
CA LEU A 710 -0.18 -25.83 -3.10
C LEU A 710 -0.93 -27.11 -2.69
N LYS A 711 -2.19 -27.26 -3.09
CA LYS A 711 -2.97 -28.50 -2.91
C LYS A 711 -2.32 -29.72 -3.58
N GLN A 712 -1.64 -29.56 -4.71
CA GLN A 712 -0.97 -30.65 -5.41
C GLN A 712 0.49 -30.86 -5.02
N LEU A 713 1.22 -29.78 -4.71
CA LEU A 713 2.63 -29.80 -4.36
C LEU A 713 2.90 -30.13 -2.88
N GLY A 714 1.98 -29.77 -1.98
CA GLY A 714 2.15 -29.89 -0.53
C GLY A 714 2.86 -28.68 0.09
N SER A 715 3.39 -28.85 1.30
CA SER A 715 4.07 -27.80 2.05
C SER A 715 5.48 -27.53 1.51
N ILE A 716 6.02 -26.34 1.78
CA ILE A 716 7.42 -26.00 1.48
C ILE A 716 8.35 -26.90 2.30
N ASP A 717 9.43 -27.40 1.67
CA ASP A 717 10.50 -28.15 2.35
C ASP A 717 11.78 -27.31 2.38
N THR A 718 11.96 -26.60 3.50
CA THR A 718 13.11 -25.71 3.74
C THR A 718 14.42 -26.47 4.04
N SER A 719 14.38 -27.80 4.21
CA SER A 719 15.56 -28.60 4.51
C SER A 719 16.48 -28.80 3.29
N ILE A 720 15.94 -28.62 2.08
CA ILE A 720 16.64 -28.81 0.80
C ILE A 720 16.98 -27.46 0.17
N THR A 721 18.24 -27.27 -0.21
CA THR A 721 18.71 -26.12 -0.99
C THR A 721 19.08 -26.52 -2.42
N ALA A 722 19.35 -25.56 -3.29
CA ALA A 722 19.79 -25.80 -4.67
C ALA A 722 20.90 -24.84 -5.08
N ASN A 723 21.71 -25.23 -6.08
CA ASN A 723 22.81 -24.43 -6.63
C ASN A 723 22.36 -23.27 -7.54
N THR A 724 21.13 -22.79 -7.39
CA THR A 724 20.54 -21.63 -8.08
C THR A 724 19.69 -20.87 -7.06
N PRO A 725 19.56 -19.53 -7.12
CA PRO A 725 18.64 -18.82 -6.24
C PRO A 725 17.16 -18.90 -6.70
N THR A 726 16.90 -19.44 -7.89
CA THR A 726 15.56 -19.44 -8.50
C THR A 726 14.92 -20.83 -8.49
N TYR A 727 14.56 -21.29 -7.29
CA TYR A 727 14.01 -22.64 -7.05
C TYR A 727 12.97 -22.65 -5.93
N ALA A 728 12.28 -23.78 -5.80
CA ALA A 728 11.55 -24.17 -4.60
C ALA A 728 11.53 -25.70 -4.47
N VAL A 729 11.33 -26.21 -3.25
CA VAL A 729 11.08 -27.63 -2.98
C VAL A 729 9.81 -27.74 -2.16
N PHE A 730 8.92 -28.63 -2.58
CA PHE A 730 7.65 -28.93 -1.93
C PHE A 730 7.63 -30.40 -1.49
N ASN A 731 6.86 -30.72 -0.46
CA ASN A 731 6.70 -32.07 0.07
C ASN A 731 5.23 -32.36 0.36
N LYS A 732 4.71 -33.42 -0.27
CA LYS A 732 3.36 -33.94 -0.04
C LYS A 732 3.46 -35.40 0.40
N ASN A 733 3.13 -35.66 1.66
CA ASN A 733 3.11 -37.02 2.24
C ASN A 733 4.44 -37.78 2.07
N GLY A 734 5.58 -37.10 2.17
CA GLY A 734 6.92 -37.67 1.98
C GLY A 734 7.43 -37.67 0.55
N VAL A 735 6.58 -37.37 -0.44
CA VAL A 735 6.96 -37.24 -1.84
C VAL A 735 7.35 -35.79 -2.13
N ARG A 736 8.61 -35.57 -2.51
CA ARG A 736 9.14 -34.25 -2.85
C ARG A 736 8.90 -33.89 -4.32
N THR A 737 8.57 -32.63 -4.57
CA THR A 737 8.61 -32.01 -5.90
C THR A 737 9.63 -30.88 -5.90
N TYR A 738 10.58 -30.97 -6.82
CA TYR A 738 11.67 -30.02 -7.02
C TYR A 738 11.32 -29.12 -8.19
N VAL A 739 11.43 -27.81 -8.03
CA VAL A 739 11.08 -26.81 -9.05
C VAL A 739 12.26 -25.85 -9.21
N ALA A 740 12.66 -25.56 -10.44
CA ALA A 740 13.65 -24.53 -10.72
C ALA A 740 13.30 -23.74 -11.99
N TRP A 741 13.54 -22.44 -11.92
CA TRP A 741 13.52 -21.52 -13.06
C TRP A 741 14.95 -21.29 -13.56
N ASN A 742 15.12 -21.24 -14.87
CA ASN A 742 16.39 -20.85 -15.48
C ASN A 742 16.29 -19.42 -16.03
N PRO A 743 16.82 -18.39 -15.34
CA PRO A 743 16.76 -17.00 -15.82
C PRO A 743 17.71 -16.72 -17.00
N THR A 744 18.64 -17.63 -17.30
CA THR A 744 19.75 -17.36 -18.23
C THR A 744 19.36 -17.61 -19.69
N ALA A 745 20.20 -17.11 -20.61
CA ALA A 745 20.05 -17.32 -22.05
C ALA A 745 20.54 -18.71 -22.54
N ASN A 746 21.09 -19.55 -21.66
CA ASN A 746 21.63 -20.87 -21.99
C ASN A 746 20.94 -21.97 -21.16
N PRO A 747 20.99 -23.25 -21.55
CA PRO A 747 20.50 -24.33 -20.70
C PRO A 747 21.24 -24.39 -19.35
N LEU A 748 20.50 -24.62 -18.27
CA LEU A 748 21.02 -24.69 -16.90
C LEU A 748 20.81 -26.08 -16.30
N THR A 749 21.79 -26.59 -15.56
CA THR A 749 21.66 -27.80 -14.74
C THR A 749 21.63 -27.40 -13.27
N VAL A 750 20.54 -27.78 -12.58
CA VAL A 750 20.32 -27.44 -11.17
C VAL A 750 20.47 -28.70 -10.31
N THR A 751 21.34 -28.62 -9.32
CA THR A 751 21.60 -29.68 -8.33
C THR A 751 21.05 -29.24 -6.98
N PHE A 752 20.24 -30.09 -6.37
CA PHE A 752 19.70 -29.93 -5.03
C PHE A 752 20.62 -30.58 -4.00
N SER A 753 20.61 -30.09 -2.75
CA SER A 753 21.52 -30.50 -1.68
C SER A 753 21.40 -31.97 -1.25
N ASN A 754 20.33 -32.66 -1.66
CA ASN A 754 20.14 -34.10 -1.49
C ASN A 754 20.56 -34.94 -2.72
N GLY A 755 21.23 -34.33 -3.71
CA GLY A 755 21.74 -35.00 -4.91
C GLY A 755 20.74 -35.17 -6.05
N VAL A 756 19.51 -34.65 -5.94
CA VAL A 756 18.58 -34.59 -7.08
C VAL A 756 19.07 -33.55 -8.10
N VAL A 757 18.95 -33.85 -9.39
CA VAL A 757 19.42 -32.98 -10.48
C VAL A 757 18.31 -32.76 -11.51
N LEU A 758 18.04 -31.50 -11.83
CA LEU A 758 17.27 -31.09 -13.00
C LEU A 758 18.25 -30.73 -14.12
N ASN A 759 18.46 -31.66 -15.05
CA ASN A 759 19.42 -31.52 -16.15
C ASN A 759 18.86 -30.67 -17.29
N SER A 760 19.69 -29.78 -17.83
CA SER A 760 19.45 -29.06 -19.10
C SER A 760 18.09 -28.34 -19.18
N ILE A 761 17.69 -27.65 -18.10
CA ILE A 761 16.53 -26.75 -18.08
C ILE A 761 16.73 -25.70 -19.19
N PRO A 762 15.86 -25.62 -20.21
CA PRO A 762 16.02 -24.66 -21.30
C PRO A 762 16.13 -23.20 -20.83
N ALA A 763 16.77 -22.36 -21.63
CA ALA A 763 16.88 -20.92 -21.38
C ALA A 763 15.48 -20.31 -21.14
N ARG A 764 15.34 -19.52 -20.07
CA ARG A 764 14.08 -18.85 -19.68
C ARG A 764 12.88 -19.77 -19.64
N SER A 765 13.05 -20.91 -18.96
CA SER A 765 11.99 -21.88 -18.74
C SER A 765 12.01 -22.40 -17.30
N MET A 766 10.89 -22.98 -16.89
CA MET A 766 10.75 -23.67 -15.62
C MET A 766 10.76 -25.18 -15.85
N ALA A 767 11.45 -25.91 -14.98
CA ALA A 767 11.42 -27.36 -14.92
C ALA A 767 10.96 -27.83 -13.53
N ARG A 768 10.33 -29.02 -13.50
CA ARG A 768 10.00 -29.72 -12.25
C ARG A 768 10.22 -31.22 -12.35
N SER A 769 10.43 -31.87 -11.21
CA SER A 769 10.48 -33.33 -11.06
C SER A 769 9.93 -33.75 -9.70
N THR A 770 9.36 -34.95 -9.60
CA THR A 770 8.68 -35.46 -8.40
C THR A 770 9.15 -36.88 -8.07
N GLY A 771 9.51 -37.15 -6.81
CA GLY A 771 9.91 -38.48 -6.33
C GLY A 771 11.33 -38.54 -5.73
N THR A 772 11.89 -39.75 -5.65
CA THR A 772 13.23 -40.03 -5.10
C THR A 772 14.05 -40.85 -6.11
N THR A 773 15.32 -40.47 -6.28
CA THR A 773 16.29 -41.02 -7.28
C THR A 773 15.93 -40.70 -8.75
N PRO A 774 16.91 -40.55 -9.68
CA PRO A 774 16.69 -39.75 -10.90
C PRO A 774 16.04 -40.52 -12.06
N PRO A 775 14.86 -40.10 -12.56
CA PRO A 775 14.26 -40.54 -13.82
C PRO A 775 14.57 -39.51 -14.94
N PRO A 776 14.21 -39.79 -16.21
CA PRO A 776 14.82 -39.12 -17.37
C PRO A 776 14.46 -37.63 -17.50
N THR A 777 15.29 -36.93 -18.29
CA THR A 777 15.12 -35.59 -18.88
C THR A 777 13.91 -34.80 -18.37
N ALA A 778 14.17 -33.75 -17.59
CA ALA A 778 13.14 -32.87 -17.06
C ALA A 778 12.14 -32.49 -18.16
N THR A 779 10.86 -32.80 -17.97
CA THR A 779 9.80 -32.37 -18.90
C THR A 779 9.79 -30.85 -18.92
N PRO A 780 10.18 -30.21 -20.04
CA PRO A 780 10.03 -28.78 -20.16
C PRO A 780 8.54 -28.48 -20.16
N VAL A 781 8.12 -27.44 -19.44
CA VAL A 781 6.82 -26.82 -19.73
C VAL A 781 7.04 -26.11 -21.07
N ASN A 782 6.69 -26.80 -22.16
CA ASN A 782 7.40 -26.65 -23.43
C ASN A 782 7.18 -25.28 -24.10
N PRO A 783 8.25 -24.52 -24.42
CA PRO A 783 8.13 -23.32 -25.23
C PRO A 783 7.79 -23.71 -26.67
N THR A 784 6.76 -23.08 -27.24
CA THR A 784 6.49 -23.18 -28.68
C THR A 784 6.59 -21.80 -29.31
N ALA A 785 7.57 -21.66 -30.21
CA ALA A 785 8.04 -20.43 -30.86
C ALA A 785 8.82 -19.44 -29.97
N THR A 786 10.02 -19.09 -30.45
CA THR A 786 10.58 -17.74 -30.25
C THR A 786 9.51 -16.70 -30.58
N PRO A 787 9.26 -15.70 -29.71
CA PRO A 787 8.30 -14.65 -30.02
C PRO A 787 8.71 -13.89 -31.28
N VAL A 788 8.03 -14.14 -32.40
CA VAL A 788 8.06 -13.25 -33.55
C VAL A 788 7.16 -12.06 -33.18
N LEU A 789 7.75 -11.05 -32.54
CA LEU A 789 7.10 -9.76 -32.42
C LEU A 789 6.84 -9.21 -33.83
N PRO A 790 5.68 -8.61 -34.10
CA PRO A 790 5.55 -7.71 -35.23
C PRO A 790 6.59 -6.60 -35.05
N THR A 791 7.48 -6.42 -36.03
CA THR A 791 8.31 -5.22 -36.09
C THR A 791 7.41 -4.03 -36.33
N ALA A 792 7.04 -3.33 -35.26
CA ALA A 792 6.35 -2.05 -35.36
C ALA A 792 7.27 -1.08 -36.12
N THR A 793 6.87 -0.71 -37.34
CA THR A 793 7.52 0.37 -38.08
C THR A 793 7.41 1.66 -37.26
N PRO A 794 8.51 2.42 -37.05
CA PRO A 794 8.46 3.65 -36.26
C PRO A 794 7.41 4.62 -36.81
N VAL A 795 6.47 5.03 -35.96
CA VAL A 795 5.49 6.06 -36.32
C VAL A 795 6.20 7.41 -36.26
N ASN A 796 6.32 8.08 -37.40
CA ASN A 796 7.12 9.29 -37.55
C ASN A 796 6.42 10.54 -36.94
N PRO A 797 6.97 11.18 -35.88
CA PRO A 797 6.30 12.28 -35.18
C PRO A 797 6.69 13.65 -35.77
N THR A 798 6.40 13.90 -37.06
CA THR A 798 6.69 15.21 -37.71
C THR A 798 5.54 15.78 -38.55
N ALA A 799 4.28 15.46 -38.24
CA ALA A 799 3.13 16.12 -38.87
C ALA A 799 2.69 17.35 -38.06
N THR A 800 3.06 18.54 -38.51
CA THR A 800 2.47 19.80 -38.03
C THR A 800 0.97 19.89 -38.38
N PRO A 801 0.14 20.65 -37.64
CA PRO A 801 -1.29 20.68 -37.88
C PRO A 801 -1.61 21.32 -39.24
N VAL A 802 -2.28 20.57 -40.12
CA VAL A 802 -2.81 21.10 -41.38
C VAL A 802 -4.33 21.12 -41.30
N ASN A 803 -4.90 22.30 -41.51
CA ASN A 803 -6.33 22.59 -41.49
C ASN A 803 -7.09 21.79 -42.58
N PRO A 804 -8.16 21.02 -42.25
CA PRO A 804 -8.88 20.23 -43.24
C PRO A 804 -9.98 21.03 -43.96
N THR A 805 -9.59 21.89 -44.91
CA THR A 805 -10.49 22.43 -45.93
C THR A 805 -10.45 21.60 -47.23
N ALA A 806 -10.84 20.32 -47.15
CA ALA A 806 -11.30 19.53 -48.30
C ALA A 806 -12.13 18.31 -47.83
N THR A 807 -13.24 18.05 -48.51
CA THR A 807 -14.22 17.00 -48.20
C THR A 807 -13.66 15.58 -48.34
N PRO A 808 -13.74 14.71 -47.31
CA PRO A 808 -13.49 13.27 -47.47
C PRO A 808 -14.59 12.62 -48.31
N VAL A 809 -14.19 11.84 -49.32
CA VAL A 809 -15.12 10.91 -49.99
C VAL A 809 -15.37 9.75 -49.05
N LEU A 810 -16.65 9.50 -48.75
CA LEU A 810 -17.09 8.50 -47.79
C LEU A 810 -16.80 7.07 -48.29
N PRO A 811 -16.02 6.23 -47.57
CA PRO A 811 -16.05 4.79 -47.77
C PRO A 811 -17.41 4.29 -47.27
N THR A 812 -18.18 3.64 -48.12
CA THR A 812 -19.50 3.11 -47.77
C THR A 812 -19.41 2.09 -46.64
N ALA A 813 -20.08 2.36 -45.52
CA ALA A 813 -20.13 1.49 -44.36
C ALA A 813 -20.76 0.12 -44.69
N THR A 814 -20.10 -0.96 -44.26
CA THR A 814 -20.70 -2.29 -44.20
C THR A 814 -21.71 -2.38 -43.04
N PRO A 815 -22.90 -3.00 -43.23
CA PRO A 815 -23.87 -3.19 -42.16
C PRO A 815 -23.37 -4.04 -40.97
N VAL A 816 -24.04 -3.86 -39.84
CA VAL A 816 -23.57 -4.19 -38.48
C VAL A 816 -23.98 -5.60 -38.00
N ALA A 817 -23.16 -6.21 -37.13
CA ALA A 817 -23.58 -7.21 -36.15
C ALA A 817 -22.99 -6.84 -34.76
N GLY A 818 -23.71 -6.94 -33.63
CA GLY A 818 -25.13 -7.25 -33.46
C GLY A 818 -25.65 -6.73 -32.11
N CYS A 819 -26.96 -6.82 -31.90
CA CYS A 819 -27.64 -6.39 -30.67
C CYS A 819 -27.41 -7.38 -29.52
N SER A 820 -27.05 -6.89 -28.33
CA SER A 820 -26.76 -7.73 -27.16
C SER A 820 -28.03 -8.37 -26.58
N ALA A 821 -27.92 -9.58 -26.06
CA ALA A 821 -28.98 -10.24 -25.29
C ALA A 821 -28.99 -9.69 -23.85
N VAL A 822 -29.55 -8.50 -23.65
CA VAL A 822 -29.66 -7.86 -22.33
C VAL A 822 -30.94 -8.30 -21.63
N SER A 823 -30.83 -8.80 -20.39
CA SER A 823 -32.00 -9.12 -19.55
C SER A 823 -32.34 -7.92 -18.66
N LEU A 824 -33.45 -7.25 -18.96
CA LEU A 824 -34.01 -6.16 -18.14
C LEU A 824 -35.33 -6.59 -17.50
N ASP A 825 -35.62 -6.07 -16.31
CA ASP A 825 -36.88 -6.30 -15.62
C ASP A 825 -37.96 -5.41 -16.25
N ALA A 826 -38.84 -6.04 -17.04
CA ALA A 826 -39.90 -5.37 -17.78
C ALA A 826 -40.95 -4.67 -16.89
N ASN A 827 -40.98 -4.95 -15.58
CA ASN A 827 -41.85 -4.26 -14.62
C ASN A 827 -41.19 -3.04 -13.96
N SER A 828 -39.87 -2.89 -14.11
CA SER A 828 -39.08 -1.82 -13.50
C SER A 828 -38.83 -0.65 -14.44
N TYR A 829 -38.62 0.52 -13.85
CA TYR A 829 -38.19 1.71 -14.58
C TYR A 829 -36.68 1.88 -14.46
N TYR A 830 -36.10 2.66 -15.37
CA TYR A 830 -34.67 2.90 -15.46
C TYR A 830 -34.40 4.39 -15.70
N ARG A 831 -33.36 4.91 -15.03
CA ARG A 831 -32.71 6.17 -15.40
C ARG A 831 -31.75 5.85 -16.54
N VAL A 832 -31.84 6.59 -17.64
CA VAL A 832 -30.99 6.43 -18.82
C VAL A 832 -30.05 7.63 -18.88
N THR A 833 -28.78 7.46 -18.55
CA THR A 833 -27.81 8.55 -18.33
C THR A 833 -26.74 8.59 -19.42
N ALA A 834 -26.52 9.75 -20.06
CA ALA A 834 -25.48 9.93 -21.07
C ALA A 834 -24.08 9.95 -20.44
N ARG A 835 -23.14 9.17 -20.99
CA ARG A 835 -21.79 8.96 -20.40
C ARG A 835 -20.94 10.23 -20.36
N HIS A 836 -21.09 11.14 -21.32
CA HIS A 836 -20.27 12.35 -21.42
C HIS A 836 -20.74 13.51 -20.52
N SER A 837 -22.04 13.60 -20.22
CA SER A 837 -22.64 14.74 -19.51
C SER A 837 -23.17 14.40 -18.11
N GLY A 838 -23.34 13.12 -17.79
CA GLY A 838 -23.99 12.65 -16.55
C GLY A 838 -25.49 12.96 -16.47
N LYS A 839 -26.09 13.52 -17.53
CA LYS A 839 -27.51 13.92 -17.57
C LYS A 839 -28.42 12.78 -18.02
N ALA A 840 -29.68 12.82 -17.59
CA ALA A 840 -30.67 11.81 -17.89
C ALA A 840 -31.44 12.14 -19.18
N LEU A 841 -31.86 11.10 -19.90
CA LEU A 841 -32.83 11.16 -20.98
C LEU A 841 -34.18 11.63 -20.43
N ASP A 842 -34.73 12.72 -20.96
CA ASP A 842 -35.85 13.46 -20.40
C ASP A 842 -36.85 13.85 -21.51
N VAL A 843 -38.15 13.74 -21.24
CA VAL A 843 -39.19 14.32 -22.10
C VAL A 843 -39.46 15.77 -21.66
N ALA A 844 -39.19 16.71 -22.58
CA ALA A 844 -39.24 18.14 -22.34
C ALA A 844 -40.58 18.61 -21.73
N ASP A 845 -40.48 19.57 -20.80
CA ASP A 845 -41.59 20.19 -20.07
C ASP A 845 -42.52 19.19 -19.33
N VAL A 846 -42.05 17.97 -19.06
CA VAL A 846 -42.88 16.85 -18.54
C VAL A 846 -44.10 16.59 -19.45
N SER A 847 -44.01 16.97 -20.73
CA SER A 847 -45.16 17.02 -21.64
C SER A 847 -45.70 15.62 -21.92
N SER A 848 -47.03 15.50 -21.97
CA SER A 848 -47.74 14.29 -22.41
C SER A 848 -48.23 14.39 -23.85
N ALA A 849 -47.88 15.44 -24.60
CA ALA A 849 -48.27 15.62 -26.00
C ALA A 849 -47.62 14.60 -26.96
N ASP A 850 -48.27 14.35 -28.10
CA ASP A 850 -47.63 13.63 -29.22
C ASP A 850 -46.56 14.53 -29.84
N GLY A 851 -45.38 13.95 -30.12
CA GLY A 851 -44.26 14.70 -30.67
C GLY A 851 -43.52 15.60 -29.68
N ALA A 852 -43.76 15.46 -28.37
CA ALA A 852 -42.98 16.16 -27.36
C ALA A 852 -41.50 15.74 -27.42
N ASN A 853 -40.61 16.73 -27.37
CA ASN A 853 -39.18 16.53 -27.62
C ASN A 853 -38.51 15.67 -26.55
N VAL A 854 -37.50 14.90 -26.96
CA VAL A 854 -36.61 14.20 -26.04
C VAL A 854 -35.24 14.88 -26.05
N HIS A 855 -34.79 15.29 -24.87
CA HIS A 855 -33.52 15.98 -24.63
C HIS A 855 -32.79 15.34 -23.44
N GLN A 856 -31.62 15.86 -23.06
CA GLN A 856 -31.02 15.57 -21.78
C GLN A 856 -31.35 16.65 -20.74
N TRP A 857 -31.51 16.25 -19.48
CA TRP A 857 -31.66 17.17 -18.34
C TRP A 857 -31.01 16.59 -17.07
N GLY A 858 -30.65 17.44 -16.11
CA GLY A 858 -30.22 17.03 -14.78
C GLY A 858 -31.24 16.10 -14.12
N TYR A 859 -30.78 14.98 -13.55
CA TYR A 859 -31.70 14.00 -12.97
C TYR A 859 -32.30 14.51 -11.66
N VAL A 860 -33.60 14.83 -11.68
CA VAL A 860 -34.40 15.30 -10.54
C VAL A 860 -35.42 14.27 -10.07
N GLY A 861 -35.38 13.04 -10.60
CA GLY A 861 -36.30 11.96 -10.27
C GLY A 861 -37.70 12.09 -10.87
N GLY A 862 -37.93 13.11 -11.73
CA GLY A 862 -39.21 13.33 -12.41
C GLY A 862 -39.65 12.12 -13.23
N LEU A 863 -40.95 11.84 -13.29
CA LEU A 863 -41.49 10.66 -13.99
C LEU A 863 -41.22 10.69 -15.51
N ASN A 864 -40.94 11.86 -16.09
CA ASN A 864 -40.49 12.05 -17.48
C ASN A 864 -39.01 11.64 -17.73
N GLN A 865 -38.25 11.35 -16.67
CA GLN A 865 -36.85 10.88 -16.71
C GLN A 865 -36.72 9.37 -16.46
N GLN A 866 -37.85 8.67 -16.32
CA GLN A 866 -37.90 7.25 -15.94
C GLN A 866 -38.48 6.43 -17.07
N TRP A 867 -37.71 5.46 -17.56
CA TRP A 867 -37.99 4.73 -18.80
C TRP A 867 -38.14 3.23 -18.55
N ARG A 868 -39.21 2.62 -19.08
CA ARG A 868 -39.45 1.16 -19.01
C ARG A 868 -39.05 0.49 -20.31
N PHE A 869 -38.26 -0.57 -20.22
CA PHE A 869 -37.77 -1.35 -21.35
C PHE A 869 -38.56 -2.66 -21.46
N GLU A 870 -39.45 -2.75 -22.45
CA GLU A 870 -40.32 -3.89 -22.67
C GLU A 870 -39.86 -4.65 -23.91
N SER A 871 -39.48 -5.92 -23.78
CA SER A 871 -38.99 -6.70 -24.92
C SER A 871 -40.08 -6.92 -25.97
N VAL A 872 -39.74 -6.68 -27.23
CA VAL A 872 -40.61 -6.94 -28.41
C VAL A 872 -40.09 -8.12 -29.24
N GLY A 873 -39.19 -8.92 -28.65
CA GLY A 873 -38.54 -10.07 -29.28
C GLY A 873 -37.29 -9.72 -30.09
N SER A 874 -36.50 -10.75 -30.42
CA SER A 874 -35.28 -10.64 -31.25
C SER A 874 -34.25 -9.59 -30.76
N ASN A 875 -34.07 -9.46 -29.44
CA ASN A 875 -33.19 -8.47 -28.77
C ASN A 875 -33.56 -6.99 -28.97
N TYR A 876 -34.82 -6.69 -29.35
CA TYR A 876 -35.35 -5.33 -29.41
C TYR A 876 -36.31 -5.04 -28.26
N PHE A 877 -36.40 -3.76 -27.89
CA PHE A 877 -37.21 -3.22 -26.81
C PHE A 877 -38.08 -2.06 -27.32
N LYS A 878 -39.29 -1.97 -26.79
CA LYS A 878 -40.09 -0.75 -26.68
C LYS A 878 -39.59 0.00 -25.44
N VAL A 879 -39.22 1.27 -25.60
CA VAL A 879 -38.74 2.11 -24.49
C VAL A 879 -39.80 3.15 -24.18
N THR A 880 -40.36 3.15 -22.97
CA THR A 880 -41.59 3.89 -22.62
C THR A 880 -41.36 4.87 -21.47
N ALA A 881 -41.75 6.15 -21.63
CA ALA A 881 -41.67 7.14 -20.55
C ALA A 881 -42.75 6.89 -19.48
N ARG A 882 -42.39 6.95 -18.20
CA ARG A 882 -43.27 6.60 -17.06
C ARG A 882 -44.46 7.55 -16.89
N HIS A 883 -44.30 8.84 -17.18
CA HIS A 883 -45.37 9.84 -16.99
C HIS A 883 -46.44 9.80 -18.07
N SER A 884 -46.05 9.62 -19.34
CA SER A 884 -46.95 9.72 -20.50
C SER A 884 -47.41 8.36 -21.03
N GLY A 885 -46.70 7.28 -20.72
CA GLY A 885 -46.94 5.95 -21.30
C GLY A 885 -46.57 5.84 -22.79
N LYS A 886 -45.95 6.86 -23.38
CA LYS A 886 -45.57 6.93 -24.80
C LYS A 886 -44.15 6.39 -25.03
N ALA A 887 -43.91 5.94 -26.26
CA ALA A 887 -42.65 5.32 -26.65
C ALA A 887 -41.64 6.33 -27.18
N LEU A 888 -40.36 6.05 -26.96
CA LEU A 888 -39.22 6.70 -27.61
C LEU A 888 -39.27 6.40 -29.12
N ASP A 889 -39.40 7.44 -29.94
CA ASP A 889 -39.69 7.33 -31.37
C ASP A 889 -38.71 8.20 -32.19
N VAL A 890 -38.22 7.66 -33.32
CA VAL A 890 -37.49 8.45 -34.31
C VAL A 890 -38.48 9.17 -35.24
N ALA A 891 -38.49 10.50 -35.17
CA ALA A 891 -39.43 11.35 -35.87
C ALA A 891 -39.38 11.15 -37.40
N GLY A 892 -40.55 11.15 -38.05
CA GLY A 892 -40.65 10.86 -39.49
C GLY A 892 -40.78 9.37 -39.84
N GLY A 893 -40.77 8.46 -38.85
CA GLY A 893 -41.17 7.07 -39.03
C GLY A 893 -40.10 6.17 -39.63
N THR A 894 -40.51 5.01 -40.15
CA THR A 894 -39.61 3.94 -40.63
C THR A 894 -38.78 4.31 -41.87
N THR A 895 -39.11 5.40 -42.56
CA THR A 895 -38.33 5.95 -43.69
C THR A 895 -37.28 6.98 -43.25
N ALA A 896 -37.32 7.46 -42.00
CA ALA A 896 -36.41 8.48 -41.50
C ALA A 896 -35.08 7.86 -41.03
N THR A 897 -34.18 7.58 -41.99
CA THR A 897 -32.88 6.92 -41.76
C THR A 897 -31.67 7.86 -41.84
N GLY A 898 -31.88 9.18 -41.86
CA GLY A 898 -30.81 10.18 -41.88
C GLY A 898 -30.17 10.44 -40.50
N ASN A 899 -28.93 10.94 -40.49
CA ASN A 899 -28.33 11.54 -39.29
C ASN A 899 -29.04 12.86 -38.95
N GLY A 900 -29.13 13.21 -37.67
CA GLY A 900 -29.77 14.45 -37.23
C GLY A 900 -31.30 14.40 -37.17
N VAL A 901 -31.91 13.22 -37.42
CA VAL A 901 -33.36 13.05 -37.27
C VAL A 901 -33.71 13.02 -35.78
N ASN A 902 -34.66 13.87 -35.39
CA ASN A 902 -35.03 14.13 -34.00
C ASN A 902 -35.62 12.92 -33.28
N ILE A 903 -35.41 12.84 -31.96
CA ILE A 903 -36.11 11.89 -31.08
C ILE A 903 -37.21 12.62 -30.32
N HIS A 904 -38.40 12.03 -30.34
CA HIS A 904 -39.58 12.53 -29.63
C HIS A 904 -40.32 11.37 -28.95
N GLN A 905 -41.38 11.67 -28.18
CA GLN A 905 -42.32 10.63 -27.74
C GLN A 905 -43.51 10.51 -28.70
N TRP A 906 -43.94 9.28 -28.97
CA TRP A 906 -45.14 9.01 -29.78
C TRP A 906 -45.93 7.80 -29.22
N PRO A 907 -47.25 7.69 -29.45
CA PRO A 907 -48.01 6.48 -29.13
C PRO A 907 -47.40 5.24 -29.81
N TYR A 908 -47.31 4.13 -29.07
CA TYR A 908 -46.64 2.93 -29.59
C TYR A 908 -47.48 2.24 -30.67
N GLY A 909 -47.03 2.34 -31.92
CA GLY A 909 -47.64 1.74 -33.10
C GLY A 909 -47.00 0.42 -33.54
N ASN A 910 -46.03 -0.11 -32.78
CA ASN A 910 -45.28 -1.32 -33.11
C ASN A 910 -44.47 -1.24 -34.42
N THR A 911 -44.06 -0.04 -34.81
CA THR A 911 -43.20 0.23 -35.96
C THR A 911 -41.71 0.15 -35.61
N THR A 912 -40.85 -0.15 -36.59
CA THR A 912 -39.41 -0.38 -36.34
C THR A 912 -38.64 0.89 -35.94
N ASN A 913 -39.19 2.09 -36.14
CA ASN A 913 -38.62 3.35 -35.63
C ASN A 913 -38.90 3.61 -34.13
N GLN A 914 -39.67 2.74 -33.48
CA GLN A 914 -39.97 2.75 -32.04
C GLN A 914 -39.33 1.56 -31.29
N GLN A 915 -38.52 0.77 -32.01
CA GLN A 915 -37.92 -0.45 -31.50
C GLN A 915 -36.42 -0.26 -31.44
N TRP A 916 -35.86 -0.42 -30.24
CA TRP A 916 -34.49 -0.10 -29.92
C TRP A 916 -33.77 -1.35 -29.44
N CYS A 917 -32.56 -1.61 -29.91
CA CYS A 917 -31.72 -2.64 -29.30
C CYS A 917 -30.62 -2.02 -28.44
N LEU A 918 -30.27 -2.74 -27.38
CA LEU A 918 -29.16 -2.40 -26.51
C LEU A 918 -27.95 -3.18 -26.98
N ARG A 919 -26.89 -2.49 -27.39
CA ARG A 919 -25.58 -3.10 -27.60
C ARG A 919 -24.69 -2.67 -26.45
N ASP A 920 -24.24 -3.63 -25.67
CA ASP A 920 -23.24 -3.44 -24.61
C ASP A 920 -21.94 -2.89 -25.22
N VAL A 921 -21.40 -1.84 -24.60
CA VAL A 921 -20.12 -1.20 -25.00
C VAL A 921 -19.08 -1.24 -23.89
N GLY A 922 -19.31 -2.06 -22.86
CA GLY A 922 -18.43 -2.25 -21.71
C GLY A 922 -18.72 -1.30 -20.54
N SER A 923 -18.21 -1.67 -19.37
CA SER A 923 -18.25 -0.84 -18.14
C SER A 923 -19.66 -0.39 -17.70
N GLY A 924 -20.71 -1.14 -18.05
CA GLY A 924 -22.11 -0.82 -17.70
C GLY A 924 -22.80 0.20 -18.60
N TYR A 925 -22.19 0.56 -19.74
CA TYR A 925 -22.75 1.46 -20.74
C TYR A 925 -23.25 0.70 -21.98
N TYR A 926 -24.26 1.27 -22.64
CA TYR A 926 -24.90 0.70 -23.82
C TYR A 926 -25.04 1.73 -24.93
N ALA A 927 -24.86 1.31 -26.18
CA ALA A 927 -25.39 2.03 -27.32
C ALA A 927 -26.86 1.61 -27.54
N ILE A 928 -27.76 2.59 -27.59
CA ILE A 928 -29.20 2.36 -27.83
C ILE A 928 -29.44 2.60 -29.32
N ILE A 929 -29.81 1.55 -30.09
CA ILE A 929 -29.77 1.56 -31.56
C ILE A 929 -31.18 1.36 -32.14
N ALA A 930 -31.63 2.25 -33.02
CA ALA A 930 -32.94 2.15 -33.67
C ALA A 930 -32.98 1.04 -34.73
N ARG A 931 -34.03 0.20 -34.70
CA ARG A 931 -34.14 -1.00 -35.55
C ARG A 931 -34.29 -0.71 -37.05
N HIS A 932 -34.90 0.41 -37.43
CA HIS A 932 -35.14 0.74 -38.84
C HIS A 932 -33.90 1.34 -39.53
N SER A 933 -33.11 2.13 -38.81
CA SER A 933 -31.97 2.89 -39.37
C SER A 933 -30.60 2.32 -39.01
N GLY A 934 -30.50 1.50 -37.96
CA GLY A 934 -29.22 1.02 -37.41
C GLY A 934 -28.40 2.11 -36.72
N LYS A 935 -28.99 3.30 -36.49
CA LYS A 935 -28.33 4.47 -35.89
C LYS A 935 -28.53 4.52 -34.38
N ALA A 936 -27.56 5.12 -33.69
CA ALA A 936 -27.56 5.24 -32.24
C ALA A 936 -28.31 6.49 -31.76
N LEU A 937 -28.88 6.38 -30.56
CA LEU A 937 -29.34 7.49 -29.74
C LEU A 937 -28.14 8.36 -29.35
N ASP A 938 -28.14 9.62 -29.76
CA ASP A 938 -26.98 10.52 -29.70
C ASP A 938 -27.42 11.88 -29.11
N VAL A 939 -26.67 12.41 -28.15
CA VAL A 939 -26.85 13.80 -27.69
C VAL A 939 -26.14 14.73 -28.66
N ALA A 940 -26.92 15.59 -29.33
CA ALA A 940 -26.46 16.49 -30.38
C ALA A 940 -25.31 17.38 -29.92
N ASP A 941 -24.33 17.54 -30.82
CA ASP A 941 -23.09 18.31 -30.62
C ASP A 941 -22.28 17.89 -29.37
N ALA A 942 -22.53 16.69 -28.83
CA ALA A 942 -22.05 16.25 -27.52
C ALA A 942 -22.31 17.27 -26.39
N SER A 943 -23.43 18.02 -26.48
CA SER A 943 -23.80 19.06 -25.53
C SER A 943 -23.78 18.54 -24.09
N THR A 944 -23.30 19.36 -23.15
CA THR A 944 -23.32 19.07 -21.71
C THR A 944 -24.36 19.92 -20.95
N ALA A 945 -25.11 20.78 -21.66
CA ALA A 945 -26.14 21.64 -21.08
C ALA A 945 -27.47 20.89 -20.89
N ASP A 946 -28.28 21.35 -19.93
CA ASP A 946 -29.70 21.01 -19.86
C ASP A 946 -30.42 21.53 -21.12
N GLY A 947 -31.33 20.72 -21.68
CA GLY A 947 -31.96 21.02 -22.97
C GLY A 947 -31.13 20.58 -24.19
N GLY A 948 -30.00 19.91 -23.99
CA GLY A 948 -29.22 19.32 -25.09
C GLY A 948 -30.05 18.28 -25.85
N ASN A 949 -30.30 18.53 -27.14
CA ASN A 949 -31.22 17.74 -27.94
C ASN A 949 -30.76 16.29 -28.16
N VAL A 950 -31.69 15.35 -28.30
CA VAL A 950 -31.38 13.96 -28.66
C VAL A 950 -31.88 13.65 -30.08
N HIS A 951 -30.99 13.15 -30.92
CA HIS A 951 -31.26 12.75 -32.32
C HIS A 951 -30.73 11.33 -32.58
N GLN A 952 -30.97 10.77 -33.75
CA GLN A 952 -30.23 9.58 -34.21
C GLN A 952 -28.98 9.98 -35.01
N TRP A 953 -27.87 9.27 -34.81
CA TRP A 953 -26.63 9.46 -35.57
C TRP A 953 -25.94 8.12 -35.85
N ASP A 954 -25.04 8.09 -36.85
CA ASP A 954 -24.17 6.93 -37.07
C ASP A 954 -23.36 6.62 -35.82
N TYR A 955 -23.36 5.36 -35.41
CA TYR A 955 -22.57 4.97 -34.24
C TYR A 955 -21.08 4.99 -34.59
N VAL A 956 -20.35 5.92 -33.98
CA VAL A 956 -18.89 6.08 -34.13
C VAL A 956 -18.13 5.78 -32.84
N GLY A 957 -18.85 5.40 -31.77
CA GLY A 957 -18.24 5.08 -30.47
C GLY A 957 -18.04 6.26 -29.54
N ALA A 958 -18.50 7.46 -29.90
CA ALA A 958 -18.38 8.66 -29.08
C ALA A 958 -19.18 8.55 -27.77
N THR A 959 -18.72 9.21 -26.70
CA THR A 959 -19.31 9.08 -25.36
C THR A 959 -20.71 9.69 -25.23
N ASN A 960 -21.10 10.62 -26.12
CA ASN A 960 -22.47 11.13 -26.25
C ASN A 960 -23.45 10.13 -26.92
N GLN A 961 -22.96 8.96 -27.36
CA GLN A 961 -23.74 7.84 -27.91
C GLN A 961 -23.82 6.65 -26.94
N GLN A 962 -23.32 6.80 -25.72
CA GLN A 962 -23.19 5.74 -24.72
C GLN A 962 -24.02 6.08 -23.48
N TRP A 963 -24.86 5.15 -23.06
CA TRP A 963 -25.90 5.38 -22.06
C TRP A 963 -25.83 4.34 -20.95
N GLN A 964 -25.79 4.78 -19.69
CA GLN A 964 -25.91 3.91 -18.53
C GLN A 964 -27.39 3.70 -18.21
N LEU A 965 -27.79 2.45 -17.92
CA LEU A 965 -29.14 2.13 -17.47
C LEU A 965 -29.10 1.82 -15.95
N THR A 966 -29.48 2.78 -15.11
CA THR A 966 -29.62 2.55 -13.67
C THR A 966 -31.04 2.10 -13.36
N LYS A 967 -31.24 0.94 -12.74
CA LYS A 967 -32.57 0.47 -12.31
C LYS A 967 -33.13 1.43 -11.25
N ILE A 968 -34.37 1.87 -11.44
CA ILE A 968 -35.17 2.62 -10.46
C ILE A 968 -36.13 1.61 -9.85
N ASP A 969 -35.78 1.09 -8.66
CA ASP A 969 -36.60 0.10 -7.98
C ASP A 969 -37.97 0.68 -7.61
N ALA A 970 -39.02 -0.02 -8.05
CA ALA A 970 -40.39 0.33 -7.75
C ALA A 970 -40.74 -0.06 -6.30
N GLY A 971 -40.37 0.79 -5.33
CA GLY A 971 -40.91 0.74 -3.97
C GLY A 971 -40.03 0.04 -2.93
N GLY A 972 -38.72 0.27 -2.94
CA GLY A 972 -37.80 -0.23 -1.91
C GLY A 972 -38.29 0.04 -0.46
N ASN A 973 -37.85 -0.80 0.46
CA ASN A 973 -38.18 -0.72 1.89
C ASN A 973 -37.23 0.20 2.68
N THR A 974 -36.22 0.77 2.02
CA THR A 974 -35.30 1.77 2.61
C THR A 974 -35.92 3.17 2.59
N LEU A 975 -35.91 3.81 3.74
CA LEU A 975 -36.16 5.23 3.93
C LEU A 975 -34.84 5.98 4.06
N HIS A 976 -34.77 7.18 3.50
CA HIS A 976 -33.65 8.11 3.62
C HIS A 976 -33.98 9.21 4.62
N VAL A 977 -33.00 9.64 5.40
CA VAL A 977 -33.13 10.77 6.34
C VAL A 977 -32.88 12.07 5.56
N ILE A 978 -33.94 12.88 5.39
CA ILE A 978 -33.92 14.13 4.62
C ILE A 978 -33.97 15.32 5.60
N ASP A 979 -33.18 16.35 5.33
CA ASP A 979 -33.17 17.59 6.12
C ASP A 979 -34.47 18.40 6.01
N GLY A 980 -34.70 19.27 6.99
CA GLY A 980 -35.84 20.18 6.98
C GLY A 980 -35.63 21.38 6.04
N ALA A 981 -36.68 22.19 5.87
CA ALA A 981 -36.62 23.42 5.08
C ALA A 981 -35.67 24.51 5.63
N ALA A 982 -35.05 24.27 6.80
CA ALA A 982 -33.99 25.07 7.39
C ALA A 982 -33.06 24.17 8.22
N GLN A 983 -31.78 24.53 8.29
CA GLN A 983 -30.78 23.84 9.11
C GLN A 983 -31.21 23.78 10.58
N ASN A 984 -31.02 22.63 11.22
CA ASN A 984 -31.41 22.34 12.62
C ASN A 984 -32.93 22.23 12.86
N VAL A 985 -33.73 22.11 11.80
CA VAL A 985 -35.12 21.67 11.88
C VAL A 985 -35.19 20.26 11.30
N ALA A 986 -35.55 19.27 12.12
CA ALA A 986 -35.65 17.89 11.65
C ALA A 986 -36.65 17.79 10.49
N GLY A 987 -36.21 17.13 9.41
CA GLY A 987 -36.97 17.01 8.18
C GLY A 987 -37.89 15.79 8.15
N THR A 988 -37.76 14.98 7.10
CA THR A 988 -38.68 13.87 6.81
C THR A 988 -37.95 12.57 6.55
N LEU A 989 -38.66 11.46 6.69
CA LEU A 989 -38.22 10.19 6.10
C LEU A 989 -38.80 10.09 4.69
N SER A 990 -37.99 9.68 3.72
CA SER A 990 -38.36 9.65 2.30
C SER A 990 -38.06 8.30 1.66
N LEU A 991 -38.91 7.84 0.74
CA LEU A 991 -38.67 6.66 -0.11
C LEU A 991 -37.71 6.95 -1.28
N SER A 992 -37.21 8.18 -1.37
CA SER A 992 -36.19 8.62 -2.32
C SER A 992 -35.07 9.35 -1.58
N ALA A 993 -33.83 9.14 -2.01
CA ALA A 993 -32.69 9.92 -1.54
C ALA A 993 -32.87 11.43 -1.76
N GLY A 994 -32.19 12.24 -0.94
CA GLY A 994 -32.13 13.68 -1.14
C GLY A 994 -31.22 14.06 -2.32
N ALA A 995 -31.10 15.37 -2.55
CA ALA A 995 -30.32 15.92 -3.67
C ALA A 995 -28.92 16.44 -3.27
N GLY A 996 -28.51 16.31 -2.01
CA GLY A 996 -27.24 16.87 -1.52
C GLY A 996 -26.94 16.51 -0.07
N ALA A 997 -25.67 16.21 0.21
CA ALA A 997 -25.22 15.73 1.50
C ALA A 997 -25.12 16.87 2.53
N ASN A 998 -26.22 17.08 3.27
CA ASN A 998 -26.41 18.08 4.30
C ASN A 998 -26.19 17.48 5.70
N THR A 999 -26.44 18.28 6.74
CA THR A 999 -26.23 17.91 8.15
C THR A 999 -27.24 18.61 9.05
N ASP A 1000 -27.84 17.88 10.00
CA ASP A 1000 -28.61 18.46 11.11
C ASP A 1000 -27.84 18.33 12.43
N SER A 1001 -27.83 19.36 13.27
CA SER A 1001 -27.17 19.30 14.58
C SER A 1001 -28.01 18.57 15.62
N ILE A 1002 -27.40 17.60 16.30
CA ILE A 1002 -27.93 16.90 17.46
C ILE A 1002 -27.54 17.70 18.71
N PRO A 1003 -28.51 18.23 19.49
CA PRO A 1003 -28.22 18.99 20.71
C PRO A 1003 -27.44 18.18 21.76
N SER A 1004 -26.66 18.88 22.59
CA SER A 1004 -25.92 18.30 23.72
C SER A 1004 -26.86 17.67 24.77
N ALA A 1005 -26.41 16.60 25.43
CA ALA A 1005 -27.08 16.02 26.60
C ALA A 1005 -26.94 16.89 27.87
N GLY A 1006 -26.07 17.92 27.83
CA GLY A 1006 -25.80 18.84 28.93
C GLY A 1006 -25.09 18.18 30.12
N GLY A 1007 -24.31 17.13 29.87
CA GLY A 1007 -23.59 16.37 30.90
C GLY A 1007 -24.47 15.44 31.74
N ALA A 1008 -25.79 15.44 31.50
CA ALA A 1008 -26.71 14.50 32.11
C ALA A 1008 -26.76 13.18 31.32
N ASN A 1009 -26.97 12.07 32.02
CA ASN A 1009 -27.27 10.79 31.37
C ASN A 1009 -28.75 10.76 30.92
N ARG A 1010 -28.96 10.61 29.61
CA ARG A 1010 -30.25 10.55 28.89
C ARG A 1010 -30.45 9.22 28.17
N ASP A 1011 -29.68 8.19 28.53
CA ASP A 1011 -29.72 6.86 27.93
C ASP A 1011 -31.13 6.24 28.01
N GLY A 1012 -31.69 5.89 26.85
CA GLY A 1012 -33.04 5.35 26.68
C GLY A 1012 -34.17 6.38 26.73
N THR A 1013 -33.89 7.66 27.00
CA THR A 1013 -34.92 8.72 27.15
C THR A 1013 -34.64 9.89 26.20
N PRO A 1014 -35.29 9.94 25.01
CA PRO A 1014 -35.12 11.03 24.05
C PRO A 1014 -35.31 12.40 24.69
N THR A 1015 -34.28 13.23 24.57
CA THR A 1015 -34.22 14.59 25.12
C THR A 1015 -33.70 15.50 24.02
N ASN A 1016 -34.46 16.53 23.66
CA ASN A 1016 -34.13 17.44 22.53
C ASN A 1016 -33.81 16.69 21.22
N ALA A 1017 -34.50 15.58 20.97
CA ALA A 1017 -34.21 14.71 19.82
C ALA A 1017 -34.58 15.36 18.48
N LEU A 1018 -33.78 15.09 17.46
CA LEU A 1018 -34.18 15.28 16.07
C LEU A 1018 -35.21 14.21 15.70
N VAL A 1019 -36.30 14.58 15.02
CA VAL A 1019 -37.44 13.70 14.76
C VAL A 1019 -37.79 13.70 13.28
N TYR A 1020 -37.57 12.58 12.60
CA TYR A 1020 -37.90 12.41 11.18
C TYR A 1020 -39.04 11.40 11.04
N THR A 1021 -40.05 11.72 10.24
CA THR A 1021 -41.29 10.93 10.14
C THR A 1021 -41.72 10.74 8.69
N ILE A 1022 -42.31 9.59 8.36
CA ILE A 1022 -43.09 9.35 7.13
C ILE A 1022 -44.46 8.78 7.51
N SER A 1023 -45.52 9.14 6.78
CA SER A 1023 -46.90 8.67 7.01
C SER A 1023 -47.53 8.19 5.70
N GLY A 1024 -48.66 7.48 5.78
CA GLY A 1024 -49.35 6.94 4.60
C GLY A 1024 -48.72 5.68 4.03
N LEU A 1025 -47.96 4.93 4.84
CA LEU A 1025 -47.35 3.68 4.43
C LEU A 1025 -48.35 2.52 4.54
N THR A 1026 -48.54 1.79 3.45
CA THR A 1026 -49.29 0.52 3.44
C THR A 1026 -48.35 -0.57 2.94
N ARG A 1027 -47.92 -1.46 3.84
CA ARG A 1027 -46.91 -2.50 3.58
C ARG A 1027 -47.10 -3.73 4.45
N THR A 1028 -46.65 -4.88 3.96
CA THR A 1028 -46.80 -6.17 4.66
C THR A 1028 -45.54 -6.49 5.46
N TYR A 1029 -45.66 -6.83 6.75
CA TYR A 1029 -44.53 -7.22 7.59
C TYR A 1029 -43.89 -8.51 7.05
N ASN A 1030 -42.57 -8.51 6.87
CA ASN A 1030 -41.85 -9.57 6.15
C ASN A 1030 -40.97 -10.46 7.06
N SER A 1031 -41.19 -10.41 8.37
CA SER A 1031 -40.43 -11.16 9.39
C SER A 1031 -38.94 -10.80 9.51
N GLN A 1032 -38.49 -9.70 8.91
CA GLN A 1032 -37.14 -9.16 9.15
C GLN A 1032 -37.10 -8.30 10.42
N ALA A 1033 -35.90 -7.94 10.86
CA ALA A 1033 -35.68 -6.91 11.87
C ALA A 1033 -35.50 -5.53 11.21
N THR A 1034 -35.83 -4.47 11.94
CA THR A 1034 -35.44 -3.11 11.58
C THR A 1034 -33.94 -2.99 11.43
N GLN A 1035 -33.50 -2.33 10.36
CA GLN A 1035 -32.11 -1.95 10.19
C GLN A 1035 -32.03 -0.44 9.98
N PHE A 1036 -30.95 0.18 10.43
CA PHE A 1036 -30.68 1.59 10.17
C PHE A 1036 -29.18 1.81 10.08
N LYS A 1037 -28.80 2.85 9.35
CA LYS A 1037 -27.43 3.29 9.19
C LYS A 1037 -27.46 4.81 9.23
N LEU A 1038 -27.03 5.37 10.34
CA LEU A 1038 -26.93 6.81 10.57
C LEU A 1038 -25.46 7.19 10.54
N PHE A 1039 -25.14 8.25 9.82
CA PHE A 1039 -23.81 8.84 9.85
C PHE A 1039 -23.80 10.00 10.83
N VAL A 1040 -22.99 9.89 11.89
CA VAL A 1040 -22.95 10.84 13.01
C VAL A 1040 -21.53 11.33 13.26
N ASP A 1041 -21.38 12.57 13.73
CA ASP A 1041 -20.07 13.24 13.91
C ASP A 1041 -20.13 14.16 15.15
N SER A 1042 -19.27 13.93 16.15
CA SER A 1042 -19.09 14.83 17.31
C SER A 1042 -18.08 15.95 17.09
N ASN A 1043 -17.37 15.93 15.96
CA ASN A 1043 -16.18 16.73 15.72
C ASN A 1043 -15.20 16.51 16.90
N THR A 1044 -14.61 17.57 17.47
CA THR A 1044 -13.68 17.44 18.60
C THR A 1044 -14.34 17.20 19.98
N ALA A 1045 -15.65 16.92 20.06
CA ALA A 1045 -16.35 16.78 21.34
C ALA A 1045 -16.12 15.42 22.04
N VAL A 1046 -15.26 15.42 23.06
CA VAL A 1046 -14.94 14.23 23.86
C VAL A 1046 -16.14 13.75 24.71
N GLY A 1047 -16.41 12.44 24.67
CA GLY A 1047 -17.35 11.77 25.58
C GLY A 1047 -18.83 11.91 25.21
N ASN A 1048 -19.11 12.21 23.95
CA ASN A 1048 -20.46 12.18 23.40
C ASN A 1048 -20.91 10.74 23.08
N GLY A 1049 -22.23 10.53 23.03
CA GLY A 1049 -22.80 9.25 22.62
C GLY A 1049 -24.20 9.44 22.05
N VAL A 1050 -24.37 9.12 20.76
CA VAL A 1050 -25.63 9.34 20.03
C VAL A 1050 -26.51 8.10 20.09
N GLN A 1051 -27.81 8.27 20.32
CA GLN A 1051 -28.78 7.19 20.44
C GLN A 1051 -29.97 7.40 19.50
N ALA A 1052 -30.55 6.30 19.05
CA ALA A 1052 -31.69 6.27 18.15
C ALA A 1052 -32.85 5.42 18.69
N ARG A 1053 -34.07 5.87 18.39
CA ARG A 1053 -35.33 5.18 18.67
C ARG A 1053 -36.21 5.21 17.43
N ILE A 1054 -36.75 4.05 17.04
CA ILE A 1054 -37.63 3.91 15.89
C ILE A 1054 -39.02 3.50 16.40
N SER A 1055 -40.05 4.24 16.00
CA SER A 1055 -41.44 4.02 16.40
C SER A 1055 -42.33 3.78 15.18
N TYR A 1056 -43.28 2.86 15.32
CA TYR A 1056 -44.23 2.43 14.31
C TYR A 1056 -45.66 2.62 14.80
N ASP A 1057 -46.48 3.25 13.96
CA ASP A 1057 -47.92 3.43 14.05
C ASP A 1057 -48.51 2.60 12.91
N TRP A 1058 -49.23 1.51 13.22
CA TRP A 1058 -49.65 0.53 12.21
C TRP A 1058 -50.82 1.02 11.36
N THR A 1059 -51.69 1.86 11.92
CA THR A 1059 -53.01 2.23 11.38
C THR A 1059 -53.07 3.67 10.84
N GLY A 1060 -52.09 4.49 11.19
CA GLY A 1060 -52.04 5.93 10.91
C GLY A 1060 -52.91 6.75 11.87
N ASP A 1061 -53.34 6.19 13.01
CA ASP A 1061 -54.21 6.87 13.97
C ASP A 1061 -53.49 7.88 14.87
N GLY A 1062 -52.14 7.88 14.85
CA GLY A 1062 -51.30 8.78 15.61
C GLY A 1062 -50.72 8.20 16.90
N SER A 1063 -51.14 7.01 17.31
CA SER A 1063 -50.52 6.22 18.37
C SER A 1063 -49.37 5.37 17.81
N TYR A 1064 -48.29 5.20 18.58
CA TYR A 1064 -47.19 4.31 18.20
C TYR A 1064 -47.33 2.95 18.87
N ASP A 1065 -47.80 1.96 18.12
CA ASP A 1065 -48.04 0.58 18.55
C ASP A 1065 -46.76 -0.19 18.91
N ARG A 1066 -45.67 0.05 18.18
CA ARG A 1066 -44.35 -0.56 18.43
C ARG A 1066 -43.28 0.51 18.53
N THR A 1067 -42.33 0.32 19.43
CA THR A 1067 -41.16 1.19 19.56
C THR A 1067 -39.93 0.37 19.91
N GLU A 1068 -38.80 0.70 19.29
CA GLU A 1068 -37.50 0.06 19.43
C GLU A 1068 -36.45 1.11 19.76
N THR A 1069 -35.81 0.98 20.91
CA THR A 1069 -34.71 1.87 21.35
C THR A 1069 -33.41 1.08 21.30
N TYR A 1070 -32.39 1.62 20.67
CA TYR A 1070 -31.08 0.98 20.51
C TYR A 1070 -30.10 1.50 21.57
N ASN A 1071 -29.01 0.77 21.83
CA ASN A 1071 -27.93 1.30 22.67
C ASN A 1071 -27.29 2.51 21.98
N TYR A 1072 -26.79 3.46 22.78
CA TYR A 1072 -26.08 4.61 22.22
C TYR A 1072 -24.75 4.17 21.60
N PHE A 1073 -24.37 4.86 20.54
CA PHE A 1073 -23.08 4.75 19.87
C PHE A 1073 -22.15 5.81 20.44
N PRO A 1074 -21.07 5.43 21.15
CA PRO A 1074 -20.05 6.37 21.59
C PRO A 1074 -19.32 6.89 20.35
N THR A 1075 -19.31 8.21 20.17
CA THR A 1075 -18.65 8.86 19.04
C THR A 1075 -17.24 9.29 19.44
N ASP A 1076 -16.31 9.27 18.49
CA ASP A 1076 -14.93 9.70 18.72
C ASP A 1076 -14.79 11.24 18.65
N PRO A 1077 -13.69 11.81 19.18
CA PRO A 1077 -13.43 13.26 19.13
C PRO A 1077 -12.61 13.67 17.89
N VAL A 1078 -12.82 13.01 16.75
CA VAL A 1078 -12.19 13.33 15.45
C VAL A 1078 -13.26 13.87 14.50
N ALA A 1079 -12.91 14.85 13.68
CA ALA A 1079 -13.84 15.38 12.67
C ALA A 1079 -14.04 14.38 11.53
N GLY A 1080 -15.24 13.82 11.44
CA GLY A 1080 -15.61 12.86 10.40
C GLY A 1080 -16.89 12.08 10.73
N PHE A 1081 -17.62 11.66 9.71
CA PHE A 1081 -18.86 10.91 9.89
C PHE A 1081 -18.60 9.43 10.20
N GLU A 1082 -18.83 9.05 11.45
CA GLU A 1082 -18.87 7.67 11.93
C GLU A 1082 -20.21 6.98 11.63
N GLN A 1083 -20.24 5.65 11.58
CA GLN A 1083 -21.43 4.89 11.19
C GLN A 1083 -22.13 4.22 12.39
N TYR A 1084 -23.13 4.88 12.96
CA TYR A 1084 -24.05 4.29 13.92
C TYR A 1084 -25.08 3.38 13.20
N SER A 1085 -25.26 2.14 13.65
CA SER A 1085 -26.26 1.22 13.08
C SER A 1085 -26.91 0.33 14.14
N GLN A 1086 -27.91 -0.48 13.75
CA GLN A 1086 -28.58 -1.41 14.66
C GLN A 1086 -27.64 -2.43 15.34
N THR A 1087 -26.41 -2.60 14.85
CA THR A 1087 -25.38 -3.47 15.45
C THR A 1087 -24.95 -3.03 16.86
N ALA A 1088 -25.23 -1.79 17.27
CA ALA A 1088 -25.10 -1.36 18.67
C ALA A 1088 -25.99 -2.18 19.63
N GLY A 1089 -27.00 -2.87 19.10
CA GLY A 1089 -27.90 -3.74 19.85
C GLY A 1089 -29.15 -3.01 20.35
N LEU A 1090 -30.20 -3.79 20.57
CA LEU A 1090 -31.48 -3.30 21.07
C LEU A 1090 -31.40 -3.09 22.59
N LYS A 1091 -31.66 -1.87 23.05
CA LYS A 1091 -31.76 -1.53 24.48
C LYS A 1091 -33.10 -1.92 25.06
N SER A 1092 -34.18 -1.66 24.33
CA SER A 1092 -35.56 -2.01 24.71
C SER A 1092 -36.48 -2.03 23.50
N SER A 1093 -37.56 -2.81 23.57
CA SER A 1093 -38.68 -2.70 22.63
C SER A 1093 -40.01 -2.99 23.29
N SER A 1094 -41.07 -2.36 22.79
CA SER A 1094 -42.47 -2.60 23.17
C SER A 1094 -43.33 -2.82 21.92
N GLY A 1095 -44.47 -3.52 22.09
CA GLY A 1095 -45.44 -3.77 21.02
C GLY A 1095 -45.09 -4.99 20.15
N ALA A 1096 -46.12 -5.58 19.52
CA ALA A 1096 -45.96 -6.68 18.56
C ALA A 1096 -45.83 -6.15 17.12
N TRP A 1097 -45.26 -6.97 16.23
CA TRP A 1097 -45.24 -6.69 14.79
C TRP A 1097 -46.62 -6.90 14.17
N ALA A 1098 -47.04 -5.97 13.30
CA ALA A 1098 -48.22 -6.06 12.47
C ALA A 1098 -47.98 -5.40 11.11
N ASN A 1099 -48.92 -5.52 10.17
CA ASN A 1099 -48.83 -4.84 8.87
C ASN A 1099 -49.07 -3.33 9.00
N LEU A 1100 -48.40 -2.54 8.16
CA LEU A 1100 -48.69 -1.11 8.00
C LEU A 1100 -49.89 -0.95 7.05
N SER A 1101 -50.88 -0.15 7.46
CA SER A 1101 -52.07 0.20 6.67
C SER A 1101 -52.37 1.69 6.86
N ASN A 1102 -51.95 2.53 5.91
CA ASN A 1102 -51.88 3.99 6.04
C ASN A 1102 -51.01 4.46 7.24
N GLY A 1103 -50.15 3.58 7.73
CA GLY A 1103 -49.35 3.75 8.94
C GLY A 1103 -48.22 4.77 8.81
N ARG A 1104 -47.53 4.98 9.92
CA ARG A 1104 -46.47 5.97 10.09
C ARG A 1104 -45.24 5.35 10.74
N VAL A 1105 -44.06 5.79 10.28
CA VAL A 1105 -42.76 5.44 10.87
C VAL A 1105 -42.04 6.71 11.26
N ARG A 1106 -41.45 6.71 12.45
CA ARG A 1106 -40.66 7.81 13.02
C ARG A 1106 -39.31 7.29 13.49
N ILE A 1107 -38.25 8.09 13.28
CA ILE A 1107 -36.99 7.96 14.03
C ILE A 1107 -36.75 9.20 14.89
N GLU A 1108 -36.22 8.99 16.08
CA GLU A 1108 -35.81 10.00 17.04
C GLU A 1108 -34.30 9.81 17.33
N ILE A 1109 -33.50 10.86 17.19
CA ILE A 1109 -32.03 10.83 17.34
C ILE A 1109 -31.58 11.89 18.36
N TRP A 1110 -30.82 11.51 19.39
CA TRP A 1110 -30.37 12.44 20.45
C TRP A 1110 -28.99 12.05 21.02
N ASN A 1111 -28.30 12.99 21.66
CA ASN A 1111 -27.17 12.65 22.52
C ASN A 1111 -27.69 12.04 23.84
N ALA A 1112 -27.36 10.78 24.08
CA ALA A 1112 -27.66 10.08 25.33
C ALA A 1112 -26.69 10.48 26.46
N ILE A 1113 -25.45 10.81 26.12
CA ILE A 1113 -24.41 11.28 27.05
C ILE A 1113 -23.55 12.36 26.38
N GLY A 1114 -22.78 13.09 27.19
CA GLY A 1114 -21.80 14.07 26.73
C GLY A 1114 -22.19 15.53 26.96
N ASN A 1115 -21.24 16.43 26.68
CA ASN A 1115 -21.39 17.87 26.85
C ASN A 1115 -21.37 18.64 25.52
N GLY A 1116 -20.84 18.07 24.43
CA GLY A 1116 -20.82 18.73 23.12
C GLY A 1116 -22.07 18.46 22.30
N THR A 1117 -22.26 19.23 21.23
CA THR A 1117 -23.19 18.88 20.14
C THR A 1117 -22.63 17.74 19.30
N ALA A 1118 -23.49 17.02 18.61
CA ALA A 1118 -23.10 16.15 17.49
C ALA A 1118 -23.86 16.58 16.22
N SER A 1119 -23.63 15.91 15.10
CA SER A 1119 -24.34 16.11 13.84
C SER A 1119 -24.79 14.77 13.27
N VAL A 1120 -25.86 14.76 12.46
CA VAL A 1120 -26.25 13.61 11.63
C VAL A 1120 -26.25 14.01 10.15
N ARG A 1121 -25.69 13.15 9.28
CA ARG A 1121 -25.71 13.33 7.82
C ARG A 1121 -27.13 13.16 7.28
N THR A 1122 -27.56 14.05 6.41
CA THR A 1122 -28.90 14.04 5.81
C THR A 1122 -28.84 14.29 4.30
N SER A 1123 -29.87 13.87 3.57
CA SER A 1123 -30.09 14.16 2.14
C SER A 1123 -29.01 13.75 1.12
N ALA A 1124 -27.93 13.10 1.55
CA ALA A 1124 -26.86 12.61 0.68
C ALA A 1124 -27.38 11.66 -0.42
N THR A 1125 -26.77 11.68 -1.59
CA THR A 1125 -27.04 10.71 -2.68
C THR A 1125 -26.24 9.41 -2.46
N SER A 1126 -26.54 8.36 -3.24
CA SER A 1126 -25.73 7.13 -3.28
C SER A 1126 -24.26 7.42 -3.64
N ASP A 1127 -24.07 8.32 -4.60
CA ASP A 1127 -22.80 8.58 -5.26
C ASP A 1127 -21.89 9.51 -4.42
N GLN A 1128 -22.48 10.21 -3.45
CA GLN A 1128 -21.79 11.03 -2.44
C GLN A 1128 -21.31 10.19 -1.23
N GLY A 1129 -21.76 8.93 -1.11
CA GLY A 1129 -21.50 8.10 0.06
C GLY A 1129 -22.18 8.59 1.34
N GLN A 1130 -21.87 7.92 2.45
CA GLN A 1130 -22.27 8.33 3.81
C GLN A 1130 -23.78 8.63 4.00
N GLN A 1131 -24.65 7.86 3.33
CA GLN A 1131 -26.09 8.11 3.31
C GLN A 1131 -26.81 7.54 4.55
N SER A 1132 -27.48 8.42 5.32
CA SER A 1132 -28.29 8.03 6.47
C SER A 1132 -29.64 7.42 6.05
N THR A 1133 -29.92 6.20 6.52
CA THR A 1133 -31.03 5.35 6.05
C THR A 1133 -31.65 4.49 7.14
N ILE A 1134 -32.91 4.06 6.92
CA ILE A 1134 -33.64 3.08 7.74
C ILE A 1134 -34.28 2.06 6.78
N THR A 1135 -33.91 0.79 6.89
CA THR A 1135 -34.56 -0.29 6.13
C THR A 1135 -35.68 -0.90 6.95
N LEU A 1136 -36.90 -0.73 6.45
CA LEU A 1136 -38.13 -1.21 7.09
C LEU A 1136 -38.23 -2.74 6.95
N PRO A 1137 -38.67 -3.48 8.00
CA PRO A 1137 -38.95 -4.92 7.94
C PRO A 1137 -40.30 -5.22 7.26
N PHE A 1138 -40.51 -4.61 6.09
CA PHE A 1138 -41.76 -4.61 5.36
C PHE A 1138 -41.51 -4.72 3.86
N ASN A 1139 -42.41 -5.40 3.17
CA ASN A 1139 -42.55 -5.39 1.72
C ASN A 1139 -43.63 -4.37 1.33
#